data_AF-A0A7V7WM04-F1
#
_entry.id   AF-A0A7V7WM04-F1
#
_cell.length_a   1.000
_cell.length_b   1.000
_cell.length_c   1.000
_cell.angle_alpha   90.00
_cell.angle_beta   90.00
_cell.angle_gamma   90.00
#
_symmetry.space_group_name_H-M   'P 1'
#
loop_
_entity.id
_entity.type
_entity.pdbx_description
1 polymer ?
#
loop_
_entity_poly.entity_id
_entity_poly.type
_entity_poly.pdbx_seq_one_letter_code
_entity_poly.pdbx_strand_id
1 'polypeptide(L)'
;MKLTTLKTQREAAPPAHALLPWEGVDRPALSKAYGEALASELIQLQMEENSDLRSQGLWNAATREELRGNLAFASEVYTWLSEHGTEIVRKKARERLGLLEGKGTFGQRAEHLLRGFAQEASNPTMLLAMCVGGTVYKATKLATMSRLVGSSGYWGRGVGMKLAGSVAGYALEAPVFTAVGRWGRGEKLFGPGLKEELLSSYLVLGAMKTVGGLSRELGRGMGRPRWEKLAGDVGLYGGIMLGHGLEAKTGLRPWHEGGQEWVDGLAMFLQLKTSGRILKHVGGGRYREMERELEYRSEHLANEGAFHRAANDGKYLPPVVQIGFVSSPFASAANDGRYRNAAPATINQAVGGEPFQIGESIQLGEEAARPWEGAHHGLKALGMGKTDGSGSGNIPTTRAPNLDGMDGLRSIRDATEPKGMEVLSGVLGDKMQSLGLRQGELVALEAAKAALEKEGKTPGEEYFRISEALRRGYAEEEKSLRAHLGKAERYFTLEWEQGFLGYVSIKSGAKAANLDSLLNHPAALLLRSLRFDGEVAIHEFRKMVRLPRMSQIRRLNLWLGYFGDLHAVAIARSPYLLELQELDFGRNIISQRGLSAFARNKNFKSLLTLSLRSSEVDGEGMQTLSRSKVFHRLQVLDLGNNRIDGAGLQALAASRHFTTLRTLDLWHLFGSGRQMETGFTALAESEAFPNLERLVLGDNHLGDAPVRALANTPAFNNLRILDLTACGIGDEGAGALARSEALAGLQRLKMSHNPISDNLRRELASRFGDRVSF
;
A
#
# COMPACT_ATOMS: atom_id res chain seq x y z
N MET A 1 -2.43 31.67 -51.89
CA MET A 1 -2.73 32.27 -53.20
C MET A 1 -4.23 32.41 -53.39
N LYS A 2 -4.84 33.54 -52.96
CA LYS A 2 -6.21 34.01 -53.27
C LYS A 2 -6.54 35.28 -52.47
N LEU A 3 -5.98 36.44 -52.88
CA LEU A 3 -6.31 37.75 -52.29
C LEU A 3 -6.05 38.94 -53.26
N THR A 4 -5.86 38.65 -54.55
CA THR A 4 -5.34 39.62 -55.56
C THR A 4 -6.39 40.10 -56.57
N THR A 5 -7.65 39.68 -56.47
CA THR A 5 -8.72 39.99 -57.44
C THR A 5 -9.95 40.59 -56.76
N LEU A 6 -9.87 41.87 -56.38
CA LEU A 6 -11.02 42.74 -56.07
C LEU A 6 -10.63 44.24 -56.18
N LYS A 7 -9.93 44.61 -57.27
CA LYS A 7 -9.45 45.99 -57.54
C LYS A 7 -9.96 46.52 -58.89
N THR A 8 -11.27 46.65 -59.08
CA THR A 8 -11.88 47.36 -60.22
C THR A 8 -13.32 47.79 -59.93
N GLN A 9 -13.49 48.91 -59.22
CA GLN A 9 -14.36 50.05 -59.58
C GLN A 9 -14.14 51.16 -58.54
N ARG A 10 -14.10 52.43 -58.97
CA ARG A 10 -13.70 53.56 -58.13
C ARG A 10 -14.38 54.84 -58.60
N GLU A 11 -15.48 55.21 -57.96
CA GLU A 11 -16.05 56.56 -58.03
C GLU A 11 -16.38 57.07 -56.60
N ALA A 12 -16.03 58.34 -56.34
CA ALA A 12 -16.39 59.16 -55.19
C ALA A 12 -16.35 58.56 -53.75
N ALA A 13 -15.17 58.48 -53.13
CA ALA A 13 -14.99 58.29 -51.67
C ALA A 13 -13.66 58.92 -51.16
N PRO A 14 -13.54 59.28 -49.86
CA PRO A 14 -12.39 60.00 -49.26
C PRO A 14 -11.09 59.14 -49.12
N PRO A 15 -9.93 59.70 -48.68
CA PRO A 15 -8.62 59.10 -48.99
C PRO A 15 -8.30 57.77 -48.27
N ALA A 16 -7.61 56.90 -49.01
CA ALA A 16 -7.58 55.45 -48.79
C ALA A 16 -6.56 54.94 -47.74
N HIS A 17 -6.50 55.58 -46.56
CA HIS A 17 -5.60 55.17 -45.46
C HIS A 17 -6.27 55.08 -44.08
N ALA A 18 -7.54 55.45 -43.94
CA ALA A 18 -8.23 55.49 -42.63
C ALA A 18 -9.12 54.26 -42.33
N LEU A 19 -9.35 53.37 -43.32
CA LEU A 19 -10.30 52.25 -43.21
C LEU A 19 -9.61 50.91 -42.99
N LEU A 20 -10.18 50.07 -42.13
CA LEU A 20 -9.77 48.68 -41.94
C LEU A 20 -10.14 47.83 -43.18
N PRO A 21 -9.42 46.71 -43.48
CA PRO A 21 -9.57 45.95 -44.73
C PRO A 21 -10.97 45.36 -45.01
N TRP A 22 -11.84 45.37 -43.99
CA TRP A 22 -13.17 44.79 -43.95
C TRP A 22 -14.27 45.84 -43.70
N GLU A 23 -13.93 47.14 -43.67
CA GLU A 23 -14.90 48.23 -43.57
C GLU A 23 -15.54 48.54 -44.93
N GLY A 24 -16.88 48.70 -44.94
CA GLY A 24 -17.66 48.81 -46.18
C GLY A 24 -17.89 47.47 -46.91
N VAL A 25 -17.61 46.33 -46.27
CA VAL A 25 -17.80 44.99 -46.85
C VAL A 25 -19.09 44.35 -46.31
N ASP A 26 -19.93 43.83 -47.21
CA ASP A 26 -21.25 43.29 -46.86
C ASP A 26 -21.21 42.08 -45.89
N ARG A 27 -22.26 41.97 -45.07
CA ARG A 27 -22.45 40.90 -44.07
C ARG A 27 -22.23 39.46 -44.59
N PRO A 28 -22.66 39.07 -45.81
CA PRO A 28 -22.40 37.72 -46.32
C PRO A 28 -20.92 37.45 -46.60
N ALA A 29 -20.16 38.46 -47.01
CA ALA A 29 -18.72 38.35 -47.24
C ALA A 29 -17.95 38.32 -45.91
N LEU A 30 -18.30 39.18 -44.95
CA LEU A 30 -17.72 39.16 -43.61
C LEU A 30 -18.01 37.83 -42.87
N SER A 31 -19.26 37.35 -42.92
CA SER A 31 -19.65 36.08 -42.28
C SER A 31 -18.87 34.89 -42.85
N LYS A 32 -18.58 34.91 -44.16
CA LYS A 32 -17.77 33.90 -44.85
C LYS A 32 -16.27 33.97 -44.54
N ALA A 33 -15.75 35.14 -44.19
CA ALA A 33 -14.33 35.35 -43.87
C ALA A 33 -14.01 35.15 -42.38
N TYR A 34 -14.89 35.62 -41.48
CA TYR A 34 -14.63 35.76 -40.05
C TYR A 34 -15.68 35.06 -39.15
N GLY A 35 -16.70 34.43 -39.74
CA GLY A 35 -17.80 33.80 -39.02
C GLY A 35 -18.93 34.77 -38.64
N GLU A 36 -20.15 34.26 -38.56
CA GLU A 36 -21.37 35.05 -38.49
C GLU A 36 -21.47 35.95 -37.23
N ALA A 37 -20.98 35.48 -36.09
CA ALA A 37 -20.99 36.24 -34.85
C ALA A 37 -20.06 37.46 -34.92
N LEU A 38 -18.80 37.26 -35.32
CA LEU A 38 -17.82 38.34 -35.44
C LEU A 38 -18.20 39.30 -36.58
N ALA A 39 -18.68 38.79 -37.71
CA ALA A 39 -19.21 39.63 -38.79
C ALA A 39 -20.37 40.54 -38.33
N SER A 40 -21.20 40.08 -37.40
CA SER A 40 -22.30 40.87 -36.84
C SER A 40 -21.80 41.92 -35.85
N GLU A 41 -20.80 41.58 -35.02
CA GLU A 41 -20.12 42.51 -34.10
C GLU A 41 -19.39 43.63 -34.87
N LEU A 42 -18.67 43.28 -35.94
CA LEU A 42 -17.92 44.26 -36.76
C LEU A 42 -18.84 45.25 -37.49
N ILE A 43 -20.02 44.81 -37.96
CA ILE A 43 -21.01 45.72 -38.57
C ILE A 43 -21.58 46.68 -37.53
N GLN A 44 -21.82 46.23 -36.30
CA GLN A 44 -22.24 47.12 -35.21
C GLN A 44 -21.15 48.16 -34.90
N LEU A 45 -19.88 47.75 -34.84
CA LEU A 45 -18.74 48.65 -34.62
C LEU A 45 -18.45 49.60 -35.80
N GLN A 46 -18.89 49.27 -37.03
CA GLN A 46 -18.84 50.18 -38.18
C GLN A 46 -19.89 51.30 -38.10
N MET A 47 -21.06 51.00 -37.53
CA MET A 47 -22.17 51.94 -37.34
C MET A 47 -22.06 52.76 -36.04
N GLU A 48 -21.06 52.48 -35.20
CA GLU A 48 -20.81 53.19 -33.94
C GLU A 48 -20.13 54.54 -34.22
N GLU A 49 -20.88 55.63 -34.05
CA GLU A 49 -20.39 57.01 -34.22
C GLU A 49 -19.47 57.45 -33.09
N ASN A 50 -19.60 56.85 -31.88
CA ASN A 50 -18.76 57.20 -30.74
C ASN A 50 -17.36 56.56 -30.86
N SER A 51 -16.35 57.40 -31.09
CA SER A 51 -14.97 56.96 -31.33
C SER A 51 -14.32 56.22 -30.15
N ASP A 52 -14.72 56.50 -28.90
CA ASP A 52 -14.26 55.74 -27.72
C ASP A 52 -14.92 54.37 -27.64
N LEU A 53 -16.25 54.28 -27.85
CA LEU A 53 -16.96 53.00 -27.87
C LEU A 53 -16.47 52.11 -29.02
N ARG A 54 -16.29 52.68 -30.21
CA ARG A 54 -15.72 51.99 -31.37
C ARG A 54 -14.28 51.54 -31.10
N SER A 55 -13.41 52.40 -30.57
CA SER A 55 -12.02 52.03 -30.23
C SER A 55 -11.96 50.91 -29.19
N GLN A 56 -12.78 50.99 -28.13
CA GLN A 56 -12.80 50.01 -27.05
C GLN A 56 -13.47 48.69 -27.48
N GLY A 57 -14.47 48.74 -28.37
CA GLY A 57 -15.09 47.58 -28.99
C GLY A 57 -14.16 46.85 -29.95
N LEU A 58 -13.46 47.58 -30.82
CA LEU A 58 -12.43 47.02 -31.70
C LEU A 58 -11.27 46.40 -30.92
N TRP A 59 -10.83 47.04 -29.83
CA TRP A 59 -9.85 46.46 -28.90
C TRP A 59 -10.37 45.14 -28.30
N ASN A 60 -11.61 45.12 -27.81
CA ASN A 60 -12.20 43.92 -27.23
C ASN A 60 -12.32 42.78 -28.27
N ALA A 61 -12.73 43.09 -29.50
CA ALA A 61 -12.80 42.12 -30.59
C ALA A 61 -11.40 41.59 -30.98
N ALA A 62 -10.40 42.47 -31.11
CA ALA A 62 -9.02 42.07 -31.40
C ALA A 62 -8.44 41.17 -30.31
N THR A 63 -8.63 41.50 -29.02
CA THR A 63 -8.19 40.65 -27.90
C THR A 63 -8.96 39.32 -27.85
N ARG A 64 -10.26 39.32 -28.16
CA ARG A 64 -11.10 38.10 -28.25
C ARG A 64 -10.60 37.15 -29.34
N GLU A 65 -10.18 37.69 -30.48
CA GLU A 65 -9.67 36.92 -31.63
C GLU A 65 -8.20 36.52 -31.49
N GLU A 66 -7.37 37.35 -30.83
CA GLU A 66 -6.02 36.97 -30.42
C GLU A 66 -6.05 35.72 -29.52
N LEU A 67 -6.97 35.71 -28.54
CA LEU A 67 -7.24 34.57 -27.66
C LEU A 67 -7.82 33.34 -28.37
N ARG A 68 -8.25 33.47 -29.63
CA ARG A 68 -8.70 32.37 -30.51
C ARG A 68 -7.62 31.94 -31.52
N GLY A 69 -6.42 32.54 -31.46
CA GLY A 69 -5.33 32.27 -32.39
C GLY A 69 -5.44 32.97 -33.74
N ASN A 70 -6.43 33.85 -33.94
CA ASN A 70 -6.65 34.60 -35.18
C ASN A 70 -5.73 35.86 -35.19
N LEU A 71 -4.42 35.60 -35.14
CA LEU A 71 -3.37 36.62 -34.98
C LEU A 71 -3.30 37.60 -36.16
N ALA A 72 -3.73 37.20 -37.36
CA ALA A 72 -3.79 38.09 -38.52
C ALA A 72 -4.79 39.22 -38.30
N PHE A 73 -6.05 38.88 -38.00
CA PHE A 73 -7.10 39.86 -37.69
C PHE A 73 -6.74 40.70 -36.46
N ALA A 74 -6.24 40.08 -35.40
CA ALA A 74 -5.83 40.80 -34.19
C ALA A 74 -4.71 41.82 -34.48
N SER A 75 -3.69 41.43 -35.27
CA SER A 75 -2.58 42.32 -35.65
C SER A 75 -3.03 43.47 -36.56
N GLU A 76 -3.92 43.21 -37.54
CA GLU A 76 -4.51 44.26 -38.38
C GLU A 76 -5.25 45.31 -37.54
N VAL A 77 -6.11 44.86 -36.61
CA VAL A 77 -6.88 45.78 -35.75
C VAL A 77 -6.00 46.48 -34.72
N TYR A 78 -4.99 45.82 -34.13
CA TYR A 78 -4.02 46.49 -33.26
C TYR A 78 -3.16 47.50 -34.02
N THR A 79 -2.77 47.23 -35.27
CA THR A 79 -2.05 48.20 -36.11
C THR A 79 -2.89 49.46 -36.31
N TRP A 80 -4.14 49.32 -36.75
CA TRP A 80 -5.05 50.46 -36.94
C TRP A 80 -5.30 51.23 -35.63
N LEU A 81 -5.56 50.53 -34.52
CA LEU A 81 -5.75 51.15 -33.20
C LEU A 81 -4.49 51.87 -32.69
N SER A 82 -3.29 51.42 -33.07
CA SER A 82 -2.01 52.03 -32.69
C SER A 82 -1.79 53.42 -33.31
N GLU A 83 -2.54 53.74 -34.36
CA GLU A 83 -2.52 55.02 -35.08
C GLU A 83 -3.80 55.83 -34.78
N HIS A 84 -4.97 55.21 -34.99
CA HIS A 84 -6.27 55.88 -35.04
C HIS A 84 -7.09 55.79 -33.74
N GLY A 85 -6.84 54.80 -32.87
CA GLY A 85 -7.61 54.62 -31.63
C GLY A 85 -7.46 55.78 -30.64
N THR A 86 -8.37 55.91 -29.67
CA THR A 86 -8.27 56.95 -28.62
C THR A 86 -7.07 56.71 -27.69
N GLU A 87 -6.56 57.75 -27.02
CA GLU A 87 -5.19 57.77 -26.44
C GLU A 87 -4.85 56.54 -25.56
N ILE A 88 -5.78 56.13 -24.69
CA ILE A 88 -5.64 54.97 -23.80
C ILE A 88 -5.57 53.67 -24.59
N VAL A 89 -6.41 53.50 -25.63
CA VAL A 89 -6.43 52.31 -26.49
C VAL A 89 -5.22 52.29 -27.40
N ARG A 90 -4.82 53.44 -27.96
CA ARG A 90 -3.66 53.63 -28.83
C ARG A 90 -2.36 53.20 -28.15
N LYS A 91 -2.18 53.56 -26.87
CA LYS A 91 -1.04 53.11 -26.07
C LYS A 91 -1.03 51.59 -25.88
N LYS A 92 -2.16 51.00 -25.47
CA LYS A 92 -2.33 49.54 -25.31
C LYS A 92 -2.07 48.79 -26.62
N ALA A 93 -2.54 49.32 -27.75
CA ALA A 93 -2.36 48.75 -29.08
C ALA A 93 -0.88 48.73 -29.50
N ARG A 94 -0.13 49.82 -29.30
CA ARG A 94 1.33 49.85 -29.53
C ARG A 94 2.08 48.85 -28.65
N GLU A 95 1.73 48.78 -27.37
CA GLU A 95 2.32 47.82 -26.43
C GLU A 95 2.00 46.36 -26.81
N ARG A 96 0.81 46.08 -27.36
CA ARG A 96 0.44 44.72 -27.82
C ARG A 96 1.07 44.36 -29.16
N LEU A 97 1.15 45.30 -30.11
CA LEU A 97 1.82 45.09 -31.39
C LEU A 97 3.30 44.76 -31.20
N GLY A 98 4.00 45.50 -30.33
CA GLY A 98 5.40 45.23 -30.00
C GLY A 98 5.62 43.81 -29.46
N LEU A 99 4.70 43.30 -28.63
CA LEU A 99 4.76 41.93 -28.12
C LEU A 99 4.57 40.87 -29.22
N LEU A 100 3.69 41.11 -30.20
CA LEU A 100 3.53 40.25 -31.38
C LEU A 100 4.76 40.29 -32.31
N GLU A 101 5.49 41.42 -32.34
CA GLU A 101 6.80 41.55 -33.00
C GLU A 101 7.99 41.06 -32.13
N GLY A 102 7.76 40.47 -30.95
CA GLY A 102 8.80 40.00 -30.01
C GLY A 102 9.55 41.11 -29.24
N LYS A 103 9.26 42.38 -29.52
CA LYS A 103 9.86 43.60 -28.95
C LYS A 103 9.08 44.08 -27.72
N GLY A 104 9.53 43.73 -26.53
CA GLY A 104 8.90 44.16 -25.28
C GLY A 104 9.81 44.05 -24.06
N THR A 105 9.37 44.62 -22.93
CA THR A 105 10.10 44.47 -21.67
C THR A 105 10.07 43.02 -21.17
N PHE A 106 10.99 42.66 -20.27
CA PHE A 106 11.02 41.31 -19.69
C PHE A 106 9.69 40.95 -19.00
N GLY A 107 9.10 41.89 -18.23
CA GLY A 107 7.84 41.68 -17.53
C GLY A 107 6.66 41.38 -18.47
N GLN A 108 6.50 42.15 -19.54
CA GLN A 108 5.40 41.95 -20.51
C GLN A 108 5.56 40.64 -21.30
N ARG A 109 6.79 40.24 -21.64
CA ARG A 109 7.05 38.93 -22.27
C ARG A 109 6.82 37.78 -21.29
N ALA A 110 7.24 37.92 -20.04
CA ALA A 110 6.93 36.95 -18.99
C ALA A 110 5.42 36.83 -18.75
N GLU A 111 4.66 37.92 -18.75
CA GLU A 111 3.21 37.90 -18.61
C GLU A 111 2.53 37.19 -19.81
N HIS A 112 2.94 37.50 -21.05
CA HIS A 112 2.39 36.82 -22.23
C HIS A 112 2.65 35.31 -22.18
N LEU A 113 3.88 34.90 -21.86
CA LEU A 113 4.27 33.49 -21.70
C LEU A 113 3.51 32.81 -20.54
N LEU A 114 3.35 33.48 -19.39
CA LEU A 114 2.64 32.93 -18.23
C LEU A 114 1.12 32.82 -18.47
N ARG A 115 0.51 33.74 -19.22
CA ARG A 115 -0.90 33.66 -19.63
C ARG A 115 -1.11 32.49 -20.59
N GLY A 116 -0.27 32.35 -21.62
CA GLY A 116 -0.31 31.21 -22.54
C GLY A 116 -0.09 29.88 -21.82
N PHE A 117 0.92 29.81 -20.95
CA PHE A 117 1.19 28.67 -20.07
C PHE A 117 -0.02 28.28 -19.22
N ALA A 118 -0.68 29.25 -18.58
CA ALA A 118 -1.83 28.98 -17.72
C ALA A 118 -3.06 28.52 -18.51
N GLN A 119 -3.31 29.10 -19.69
CA GLN A 119 -4.38 28.68 -20.58
C GLN A 119 -4.15 27.26 -21.11
N GLU A 120 -2.95 26.96 -21.60
CA GLU A 120 -2.66 25.63 -22.12
C GLU A 120 -2.60 24.58 -21.00
N ALA A 121 -1.92 24.86 -19.88
CA ALA A 121 -1.85 23.93 -18.74
C ALA A 121 -3.23 23.62 -18.10
N SER A 122 -4.24 24.46 -18.31
CA SER A 122 -5.62 24.27 -17.83
C SER A 122 -6.61 23.77 -18.89
N ASN A 123 -6.16 23.57 -20.14
CA ASN A 123 -6.98 23.16 -21.28
C ASN A 123 -7.74 21.83 -20.99
N PRO A 124 -9.08 21.86 -20.79
CA PRO A 124 -9.83 20.69 -20.32
C PRO A 124 -9.91 19.60 -21.39
N THR A 125 -9.89 19.96 -22.67
CA THR A 125 -9.93 19.04 -23.79
C THR A 125 -8.63 18.27 -23.92
N MET A 126 -7.47 18.92 -23.79
CA MET A 126 -6.18 18.23 -23.76
C MET A 126 -6.01 17.37 -22.50
N LEU A 127 -6.42 17.86 -21.33
CA LEU A 127 -6.41 17.07 -20.09
C LEU A 127 -7.28 15.79 -20.23
N LEU A 128 -8.44 15.88 -20.88
CA LEU A 128 -9.31 14.73 -21.16
C LEU A 128 -8.69 13.77 -22.19
N ALA A 129 -8.13 14.29 -23.29
CA ALA A 129 -7.44 13.49 -24.30
C ALA A 129 -6.26 12.69 -23.70
N MET A 130 -5.44 13.32 -22.84
CA MET A 130 -4.39 12.64 -22.09
C MET A 130 -4.93 11.56 -21.14
N CYS A 131 -6.03 11.84 -20.42
CA CYS A 131 -6.66 10.87 -19.53
C CYS A 131 -7.14 9.60 -20.26
N VAL A 132 -7.81 9.77 -21.39
CA VAL A 132 -8.36 8.66 -22.18
C VAL A 132 -7.25 7.91 -22.93
N GLY A 133 -6.37 8.64 -23.66
CA GLY A 133 -5.26 8.05 -24.40
C GLY A 133 -4.31 7.27 -23.49
N GLY A 134 -3.89 7.85 -22.37
CA GLY A 134 -3.04 7.18 -21.38
C GLY A 134 -3.67 5.95 -20.73
N THR A 135 -5.01 5.88 -20.66
CA THR A 135 -5.74 4.69 -20.20
C THR A 135 -5.76 3.60 -21.27
N VAL A 136 -6.06 3.94 -22.53
CA VAL A 136 -5.99 3.02 -23.67
C VAL A 136 -4.59 2.45 -23.83
N TYR A 137 -3.54 3.27 -23.74
CA TYR A 137 -2.14 2.82 -23.79
C TYR A 137 -1.85 1.73 -22.75
N LYS A 138 -2.22 1.96 -21.47
CA LYS A 138 -2.00 0.98 -20.39
C LYS A 138 -2.80 -0.32 -20.62
N ALA A 139 -4.08 -0.20 -20.97
CA ALA A 139 -4.97 -1.34 -21.17
C ALA A 139 -4.51 -2.21 -22.36
N THR A 140 -4.23 -1.60 -23.51
CA THR A 140 -3.73 -2.30 -24.71
C THR A 140 -2.34 -2.89 -24.49
N LYS A 141 -1.45 -2.19 -23.76
CA LYS A 141 -0.14 -2.74 -23.40
C LYS A 141 -0.27 -4.02 -22.58
N LEU A 142 -1.13 -4.05 -21.54
CA LEU A 142 -1.40 -5.29 -20.81
C LEU A 142 -2.03 -6.36 -21.70
N ALA A 143 -3.05 -6.02 -22.50
CA ALA A 143 -3.75 -6.99 -23.34
C ALA A 143 -2.80 -7.66 -24.36
N THR A 144 -1.89 -6.90 -24.96
CA THR A 144 -0.86 -7.43 -25.86
C THR A 144 0.19 -8.25 -25.12
N MET A 145 0.71 -7.78 -23.98
CA MET A 145 1.66 -8.56 -23.16
C MET A 145 1.04 -9.89 -22.71
N SER A 146 -0.20 -9.87 -22.22
CA SER A 146 -0.98 -11.04 -21.79
C SER A 146 -1.17 -12.09 -22.90
N ARG A 147 -1.42 -11.65 -24.14
CA ARG A 147 -1.50 -12.55 -25.31
C ARG A 147 -0.14 -13.12 -25.70
N LEU A 148 0.94 -12.36 -25.52
CA LEU A 148 2.31 -12.79 -25.86
C LEU A 148 2.93 -13.78 -24.86
N VAL A 149 2.39 -13.92 -23.65
CA VAL A 149 2.84 -14.93 -22.65
C VAL A 149 2.86 -16.35 -23.22
N GLY A 150 1.90 -16.68 -24.11
CA GLY A 150 1.82 -18.00 -24.75
C GLY A 150 2.74 -18.19 -25.97
N SER A 151 3.54 -17.19 -26.37
CA SER A 151 4.33 -17.23 -27.60
C SER A 151 5.78 -17.70 -27.39
N SER A 152 6.19 -18.70 -28.18
CA SER A 152 7.51 -19.35 -28.10
C SER A 152 8.60 -18.60 -28.89
N GLY A 153 8.89 -17.35 -28.52
CA GLY A 153 9.95 -16.57 -29.17
C GLY A 153 10.42 -15.34 -28.38
N TYR A 154 11.36 -14.58 -28.96
CA TYR A 154 11.92 -13.34 -28.38
C TYR A 154 10.83 -12.33 -27.98
N TRP A 155 9.78 -12.20 -28.82
CA TRP A 155 8.63 -11.33 -28.56
C TRP A 155 7.74 -11.77 -27.39
N GLY A 156 7.83 -13.04 -26.96
CA GLY A 156 7.03 -13.60 -25.87
C GLY A 156 7.63 -13.46 -24.47
N ARG A 157 8.84 -12.91 -24.34
CA ARG A 157 9.59 -12.87 -23.07
C ARG A 157 10.34 -11.55 -22.90
N GLY A 158 10.58 -11.12 -21.65
CA GLY A 158 11.52 -10.05 -21.32
C GLY A 158 11.31 -8.73 -22.07
N VAL A 159 12.40 -8.21 -22.63
CA VAL A 159 12.45 -6.92 -23.35
C VAL A 159 11.57 -6.96 -24.61
N GLY A 160 11.53 -8.07 -25.35
CA GLY A 160 10.70 -8.21 -26.55
C GLY A 160 9.20 -8.06 -26.24
N MET A 161 8.71 -8.69 -25.18
CA MET A 161 7.33 -8.53 -24.73
C MET A 161 7.02 -7.09 -24.26
N LYS A 162 7.93 -6.49 -23.49
CA LYS A 162 7.83 -5.07 -23.06
C LYS A 162 7.80 -4.10 -24.24
N LEU A 163 8.56 -4.36 -25.31
CA LEU A 163 8.55 -3.59 -26.55
C LEU A 163 7.24 -3.77 -27.32
N ALA A 164 6.84 -4.99 -27.65
CA ALA A 164 5.62 -5.26 -28.42
C ALA A 164 4.35 -4.72 -27.75
N GLY A 165 4.22 -4.87 -26.42
CA GLY A 165 3.14 -4.26 -25.66
C GLY A 165 3.15 -2.73 -25.72
N SER A 166 4.34 -2.12 -25.70
CA SER A 166 4.49 -0.65 -25.79
C SER A 166 4.15 -0.12 -27.18
N VAL A 167 4.56 -0.81 -28.24
CA VAL A 167 4.24 -0.47 -29.65
C VAL A 167 2.74 -0.60 -29.90
N ALA A 168 2.12 -1.71 -29.50
CA ALA A 168 0.68 -1.90 -29.66
C ALA A 168 -0.16 -0.88 -28.86
N GLY A 169 0.26 -0.54 -27.64
CA GLY A 169 -0.39 0.50 -26.84
C GLY A 169 -0.32 1.88 -27.50
N TYR A 170 0.85 2.24 -28.04
CA TYR A 170 1.10 3.51 -28.74
C TYR A 170 0.30 3.62 -30.05
N ALA A 171 0.19 2.52 -30.81
CA ALA A 171 -0.56 2.47 -32.07
C ALA A 171 -2.08 2.71 -31.90
N LEU A 172 -2.67 2.43 -30.73
CA LEU A 172 -4.07 2.77 -30.43
C LEU A 172 -4.24 4.07 -29.65
N GLU A 173 -3.21 4.52 -28.94
CA GLU A 173 -3.25 5.75 -28.15
C GLU A 173 -3.32 7.00 -29.02
N ALA A 174 -2.44 7.18 -30.01
CA ALA A 174 -2.39 8.42 -30.79
C ALA A 174 -3.69 8.70 -31.60
N PRO A 175 -4.35 7.69 -32.23
CA PRO A 175 -5.67 7.88 -32.82
C PRO A 175 -6.75 8.25 -31.82
N VAL A 176 -6.75 7.64 -30.62
CA VAL A 176 -7.73 7.96 -29.57
C VAL A 176 -7.50 9.35 -28.99
N PHE A 177 -6.24 9.75 -28.76
CA PHE A 177 -5.85 11.09 -28.33
C PHE A 177 -6.34 12.14 -29.33
N THR A 178 -6.07 11.95 -30.62
CA THR A 178 -6.54 12.83 -31.71
C THR A 178 -8.06 12.91 -31.76
N ALA A 179 -8.75 11.76 -31.68
CA ALA A 179 -10.21 11.69 -31.73
C ALA A 179 -10.88 12.41 -30.54
N VAL A 180 -10.38 12.22 -29.32
CA VAL A 180 -10.89 12.90 -28.12
C VAL A 180 -10.56 14.40 -28.16
N GLY A 181 -9.39 14.78 -28.65
CA GLY A 181 -9.02 16.18 -28.87
C GLY A 181 -9.97 16.89 -29.84
N ARG A 182 -10.20 16.31 -31.02
CA ARG A 182 -11.17 16.83 -32.00
C ARG A 182 -12.59 16.91 -31.44
N TRP A 183 -13.05 15.85 -30.77
CA TRP A 183 -14.39 15.83 -30.15
C TRP A 183 -14.56 16.94 -29.11
N GLY A 184 -13.58 17.15 -28.23
CA GLY A 184 -13.60 18.24 -27.24
C GLY A 184 -13.36 19.64 -27.81
N ARG A 185 -13.04 19.78 -29.10
CA ARG A 185 -13.08 21.05 -29.86
C ARG A 185 -14.36 21.23 -30.68
N GLY A 186 -15.28 20.24 -30.66
CA GLY A 186 -16.50 20.24 -31.46
C GLY A 186 -16.28 19.91 -32.95
N GLU A 187 -15.10 19.42 -33.31
CA GLU A 187 -14.72 19.16 -34.71
C GLU A 187 -15.23 17.81 -35.21
N LYS A 188 -15.39 17.69 -36.53
CA LYS A 188 -15.70 16.41 -37.17
C LYS A 188 -14.50 15.48 -37.06
N LEU A 189 -14.70 14.33 -36.39
CA LEU A 189 -13.72 13.23 -36.27
C LEU A 189 -13.02 12.95 -37.60
N PHE A 190 -13.81 12.81 -38.68
CA PHE A 190 -13.32 12.74 -40.05
C PHE A 190 -13.51 14.09 -40.74
N GLY A 191 -12.40 14.77 -41.05
CA GLY A 191 -12.36 16.09 -41.68
C GLY A 191 -10.92 16.47 -42.09
N PRO A 192 -10.73 17.59 -42.82
CA PRO A 192 -9.39 18.07 -43.19
C PRO A 192 -8.51 18.30 -41.96
N GLY A 193 -7.18 18.18 -42.10
CA GLY A 193 -6.21 18.26 -41.00
C GLY A 193 -5.98 16.95 -40.21
N LEU A 194 -6.81 15.92 -40.44
CA LEU A 194 -6.73 14.68 -39.64
C LEU A 194 -5.41 13.92 -39.83
N LYS A 195 -4.80 13.95 -41.02
CA LYS A 195 -3.52 13.24 -41.25
C LYS A 195 -2.38 13.93 -40.52
N GLU A 196 -2.44 15.26 -40.53
CA GLU A 196 -1.46 16.17 -39.97
C GLU A 196 -1.50 16.11 -38.43
N GLU A 197 -2.68 16.16 -37.81
CA GLU A 197 -2.88 15.96 -36.36
C GLU A 197 -2.50 14.55 -35.88
N LEU A 198 -2.81 13.51 -36.66
CA LEU A 198 -2.38 12.14 -36.34
C LEU A 198 -0.84 12.03 -36.40
N LEU A 199 -0.21 12.62 -37.41
CA LEU A 199 1.25 12.57 -37.58
C LEU A 199 1.98 13.32 -36.46
N SER A 200 1.48 14.50 -36.07
CA SER A 200 1.89 15.26 -34.88
C SER A 200 1.75 14.40 -33.61
N SER A 201 0.56 13.84 -33.37
CA SER A 201 0.28 13.01 -32.19
C SER A 201 1.20 11.80 -32.08
N TYR A 202 1.51 11.14 -33.20
CA TYR A 202 2.51 10.06 -33.24
C TYR A 202 3.92 10.59 -32.91
N LEU A 203 4.40 11.64 -33.57
CA LEU A 203 5.75 12.20 -33.34
C LEU A 203 5.98 12.59 -31.87
N VAL A 204 5.04 13.32 -31.27
CA VAL A 204 5.16 13.82 -29.89
C VAL A 204 5.05 12.68 -28.86
N LEU A 205 4.03 11.83 -28.96
CA LEU A 205 3.85 10.71 -28.02
C LEU A 205 4.96 9.67 -28.16
N GLY A 206 5.49 9.48 -29.37
CA GLY A 206 6.63 8.61 -29.66
C GLY A 206 7.93 9.12 -29.05
N ALA A 207 8.28 10.39 -29.29
CA ALA A 207 9.46 11.04 -28.72
C ALA A 207 9.43 11.07 -27.18
N MET A 208 8.27 11.43 -26.61
CA MET A 208 8.05 11.42 -25.15
C MET A 208 8.30 10.03 -24.53
N LYS A 209 7.92 8.94 -25.22
CA LYS A 209 8.00 7.58 -24.70
C LYS A 209 9.33 6.88 -24.94
N THR A 210 10.06 7.22 -26.00
CA THR A 210 11.43 6.72 -26.20
C THR A 210 12.41 7.36 -25.23
N VAL A 211 12.47 8.70 -25.18
CA VAL A 211 13.39 9.44 -24.29
C VAL A 211 13.01 9.26 -22.82
N GLY A 212 11.71 9.36 -22.49
CA GLY A 212 11.17 9.07 -21.16
C GLY A 212 11.20 7.59 -20.77
N GLY A 213 11.56 6.69 -21.68
CA GLY A 213 11.84 5.27 -21.40
C GLY A 213 13.32 5.05 -21.07
N LEU A 214 14.20 5.46 -22.00
CA LEU A 214 15.66 5.33 -21.87
C LEU A 214 16.20 6.01 -20.59
N SER A 215 15.71 7.20 -20.28
CA SER A 215 16.13 7.96 -19.08
C SER A 215 15.81 7.27 -17.76
N ARG A 216 14.70 6.52 -17.65
CA ARG A 216 14.38 5.73 -16.45
C ARG A 216 15.30 4.53 -16.29
N GLU A 217 15.61 3.83 -17.38
CA GLU A 217 16.52 2.67 -17.31
C GLU A 217 17.96 3.11 -16.97
N LEU A 218 18.41 4.27 -17.47
CA LEU A 218 19.65 4.91 -17.03
C LEU A 218 19.59 5.34 -15.55
N GLY A 219 18.48 5.90 -15.09
CA GLY A 219 18.27 6.31 -13.69
C GLY A 219 18.27 5.13 -12.71
N ARG A 220 17.77 3.96 -13.11
CA ARG A 220 17.82 2.71 -12.33
C ARG A 220 19.25 2.25 -12.07
N GLY A 221 20.15 2.42 -13.04
CA GLY A 221 21.58 2.14 -12.88
C GLY A 221 22.27 2.96 -11.78
N MET A 222 21.67 4.05 -11.30
CA MET A 222 22.22 4.91 -10.24
C MET A 222 21.79 4.49 -8.81
N GLY A 223 21.00 3.43 -8.66
CA GLY A 223 20.74 2.76 -7.37
C GLY A 223 20.06 3.60 -6.27
N ARG A 224 19.44 4.73 -6.61
CA ARG A 224 18.81 5.65 -5.63
C ARG A 224 17.45 6.14 -6.13
N PRO A 225 16.33 5.89 -5.42
CA PRO A 225 14.97 6.22 -5.90
C PRO A 225 14.73 7.70 -6.24
N ARG A 226 15.42 8.64 -5.57
CA ARG A 226 15.34 10.07 -5.91
C ARG A 226 15.91 10.38 -7.31
N TRP A 227 16.97 9.68 -7.72
CA TRP A 227 17.63 9.88 -9.01
C TRP A 227 16.90 9.18 -10.15
N GLU A 228 16.33 7.98 -9.94
CA GLU A 228 15.45 7.34 -10.93
C GLU A 228 14.25 8.23 -11.28
N LYS A 229 13.58 8.78 -10.25
CA LYS A 229 12.45 9.71 -10.45
C LYS A 229 12.86 10.99 -11.18
N LEU A 230 14.00 11.58 -10.81
CA LEU A 230 14.50 12.81 -11.46
C LEU A 230 14.91 12.56 -12.92
N ALA A 231 15.61 11.46 -13.20
CA ALA A 231 15.99 11.09 -14.57
C ALA A 231 14.75 10.83 -15.44
N GLY A 232 13.73 10.15 -14.90
CA GLY A 232 12.44 9.97 -15.57
C GLY A 232 11.71 11.28 -15.86
N ASP A 233 11.67 12.21 -14.91
CA ASP A 233 11.06 13.53 -15.10
C ASP A 233 11.82 14.38 -16.15
N VAL A 234 13.17 14.38 -16.11
CA VAL A 234 14.01 15.12 -17.06
C VAL A 234 13.91 14.55 -18.47
N GLY A 235 13.97 13.21 -18.64
CA GLY A 235 13.84 12.58 -19.94
C GLY A 235 12.43 12.63 -20.52
N LEU A 236 11.40 12.70 -19.68
CA LEU A 236 10.03 12.98 -20.11
C LEU A 236 9.93 14.38 -20.73
N TYR A 237 10.47 15.40 -20.07
CA TYR A 237 10.52 16.76 -20.61
C TYR A 237 11.39 16.86 -21.88
N GLY A 238 12.56 16.22 -21.89
CA GLY A 238 13.43 16.16 -23.08
C GLY A 238 12.76 15.47 -24.28
N GLY A 239 11.95 14.44 -24.05
CA GLY A 239 11.16 13.79 -25.10
C GLY A 239 10.03 14.68 -25.66
N ILE A 240 9.46 15.56 -24.83
CA ILE A 240 8.48 16.58 -25.27
C ILE A 240 9.15 17.63 -26.16
N MET A 241 10.30 18.18 -25.73
CA MET A 241 11.11 19.11 -26.54
C MET A 241 11.51 18.49 -27.89
N LEU A 242 11.95 17.24 -27.89
CA LEU A 242 12.32 16.52 -29.12
C LEU A 242 11.11 16.27 -30.03
N GLY A 243 9.92 16.02 -29.46
CA GLY A 243 8.66 15.96 -30.20
C GLY A 243 8.35 17.26 -30.94
N HIS A 244 8.28 18.38 -30.22
CA HIS A 244 8.03 19.71 -30.81
C HIS A 244 9.05 20.07 -31.90
N GLY A 245 10.35 19.79 -31.66
CA GLY A 245 11.41 20.02 -32.65
C GLY A 245 11.33 19.14 -33.91
N LEU A 246 10.64 17.99 -33.85
CA LEU A 246 10.31 17.18 -35.03
C LEU A 246 9.07 17.74 -35.74
N GLU A 247 8.02 18.15 -35.02
CA GLU A 247 6.84 18.80 -35.61
C GLU A 247 7.22 20.03 -36.44
N ALA A 248 8.05 20.91 -35.87
CA ALA A 248 8.58 22.10 -36.55
C ALA A 248 9.35 21.74 -37.83
N LYS A 249 10.27 20.77 -37.77
CA LYS A 249 11.05 20.31 -38.94
C LYS A 249 10.22 19.62 -40.02
N THR A 250 9.06 19.07 -39.66
CA THR A 250 8.10 18.48 -40.60
C THR A 250 7.04 19.47 -41.12
N GLY A 251 7.06 20.73 -40.65
CA GLY A 251 6.08 21.75 -41.02
C GLY A 251 4.67 21.54 -40.43
N LEU A 252 4.52 20.63 -39.45
CA LEU A 252 3.24 20.37 -38.77
C LEU A 252 2.90 21.42 -37.70
N ARG A 253 3.92 22.14 -37.21
CA ARG A 253 3.78 23.23 -36.25
C ARG A 253 4.49 24.47 -36.80
N PRO A 254 3.89 25.67 -36.75
CA PRO A 254 4.59 26.90 -37.09
C PRO A 254 5.77 27.11 -36.11
N TRP A 255 6.90 27.58 -36.63
CA TRP A 255 8.05 27.88 -35.79
C TRP A 255 7.92 29.29 -35.18
N HIS A 256 8.19 29.41 -33.89
CA HIS A 256 8.06 30.66 -33.14
C HIS A 256 9.40 31.05 -32.52
N GLU A 257 9.95 32.20 -32.91
CA GLU A 257 11.24 32.66 -32.41
C GLU A 257 11.16 33.07 -30.93
N GLY A 258 11.88 32.35 -30.07
CA GLY A 258 12.08 32.71 -28.66
C GLY A 258 11.64 31.62 -27.67
N GLY A 259 11.23 32.05 -26.47
CA GLY A 259 10.99 31.16 -25.34
C GLY A 259 9.69 30.33 -25.38
N GLN A 260 8.86 30.46 -26.43
CA GLN A 260 7.54 29.81 -26.49
C GLN A 260 7.64 28.27 -26.52
N GLU A 261 8.53 27.67 -27.31
CA GLU A 261 8.67 26.20 -27.38
C GLU A 261 8.90 25.54 -26.01
N TRP A 262 9.73 26.19 -25.17
CA TRP A 262 10.04 25.76 -23.80
C TRP A 262 8.83 25.87 -22.88
N VAL A 263 8.07 26.96 -23.01
CA VAL A 263 6.88 27.23 -22.18
C VAL A 263 5.72 26.30 -22.56
N ASP A 264 5.49 26.08 -23.86
CA ASP A 264 4.48 25.15 -24.36
C ASP A 264 4.76 23.71 -23.90
N GLY A 265 6.02 23.26 -24.00
CA GLY A 265 6.41 21.94 -23.52
C GLY A 265 6.37 21.80 -22.00
N LEU A 266 6.58 22.89 -21.25
CA LEU A 266 6.39 22.91 -19.80
C LEU A 266 4.90 22.84 -19.44
N ALA A 267 4.03 23.51 -20.22
CA ALA A 267 2.59 23.40 -20.06
C ALA A 267 2.12 21.97 -20.34
N MET A 268 2.57 21.35 -21.44
CA MET A 268 2.23 19.96 -21.78
C MET A 268 2.79 18.93 -20.76
N PHE A 269 3.97 19.17 -20.20
CA PHE A 269 4.52 18.39 -19.08
C PHE A 269 3.66 18.51 -17.82
N LEU A 270 3.13 19.71 -17.53
CA LEU A 270 2.22 19.95 -16.41
C LEU A 270 0.82 19.34 -16.67
N GLN A 271 0.28 19.42 -17.89
CA GLN A 271 -0.94 18.71 -18.31
C GLN A 271 -0.79 17.20 -18.07
N LEU A 272 0.33 16.60 -18.48
CA LEU A 272 0.55 15.15 -18.34
C LEU A 272 0.64 14.72 -16.87
N LYS A 273 1.30 15.53 -16.02
CA LYS A 273 1.34 15.29 -14.57
C LYS A 273 0.00 15.55 -13.89
N THR A 274 -0.81 16.47 -14.41
CA THR A 274 -2.10 16.86 -13.82
C THR A 274 -3.20 15.89 -14.21
N SER A 275 -3.33 15.51 -15.49
CA SER A 275 -4.20 14.42 -15.95
C SER A 275 -3.89 13.11 -15.18
N GLY A 276 -2.61 12.75 -15.01
CA GLY A 276 -2.20 11.62 -14.18
C GLY A 276 -2.61 11.69 -12.70
N ARG A 277 -2.87 12.87 -12.13
CA ARG A 277 -3.42 13.06 -10.76
C ARG A 277 -4.94 13.08 -10.74
N ILE A 278 -5.58 13.71 -11.73
CA ILE A 278 -7.03 13.73 -11.94
C ILE A 278 -7.55 12.31 -12.07
N LEU A 279 -6.92 11.50 -12.90
CA LEU A 279 -7.31 10.11 -13.17
C LEU A 279 -7.26 9.23 -11.91
N LYS A 280 -6.30 9.48 -11.00
CA LYS A 280 -6.16 8.83 -9.68
C LYS A 280 -7.16 9.32 -8.63
N HIS A 281 -7.76 10.51 -8.81
CA HIS A 281 -8.84 11.04 -7.97
C HIS A 281 -10.22 10.62 -8.49
N VAL A 282 -10.55 10.97 -9.74
CA VAL A 282 -11.82 10.67 -10.41
C VAL A 282 -12.07 9.16 -10.50
N GLY A 283 -11.03 8.38 -10.78
CA GLY A 283 -11.08 6.92 -10.77
C GLY A 283 -11.08 6.28 -9.37
N GLY A 284 -11.01 7.08 -8.30
CA GLY A 284 -11.13 6.66 -6.91
C GLY A 284 -10.13 5.59 -6.47
N GLY A 285 -10.60 4.63 -5.65
CA GLY A 285 -9.81 3.45 -5.29
C GLY A 285 -9.60 2.50 -6.47
N ARG A 286 -10.66 2.26 -7.27
CA ARG A 286 -10.67 1.28 -8.36
C ARG A 286 -9.64 1.56 -9.47
N TYR A 287 -9.45 2.81 -9.88
CA TYR A 287 -8.38 3.12 -10.85
C TYR A 287 -6.99 2.95 -10.23
N ARG A 288 -6.79 3.32 -8.96
CA ARG A 288 -5.52 3.14 -8.23
C ARG A 288 -5.21 1.67 -7.90
N GLU A 289 -6.22 0.80 -7.86
CA GLU A 289 -6.10 -0.65 -7.78
C GLU A 289 -5.77 -1.23 -9.17
N MET A 290 -6.56 -0.89 -10.20
CA MET A 290 -6.33 -1.29 -11.59
C MET A 290 -4.93 -0.88 -12.08
N GLU A 291 -4.48 0.33 -11.79
CA GLU A 291 -3.16 0.83 -12.18
C GLU A 291 -2.02 0.09 -11.48
N ARG A 292 -2.15 -0.22 -10.18
CA ARG A 292 -1.17 -1.04 -9.46
C ARG A 292 -1.15 -2.48 -9.98
N GLU A 293 -2.31 -3.07 -10.26
CA GLU A 293 -2.43 -4.42 -10.83
C GLU A 293 -1.85 -4.48 -12.26
N LEU A 294 -2.07 -3.43 -13.08
CA LEU A 294 -1.46 -3.26 -14.40
C LEU A 294 0.07 -3.19 -14.31
N GLU A 295 0.59 -2.35 -13.41
CA GLU A 295 2.02 -2.12 -13.23
C GLU A 295 2.71 -3.39 -12.72
N TYR A 296 2.21 -3.97 -11.61
CA TYR A 296 2.67 -5.24 -11.03
C TYR A 296 2.69 -6.37 -12.05
N ARG A 297 1.59 -6.62 -12.78
CA ARG A 297 1.55 -7.67 -13.82
C ARG A 297 2.50 -7.38 -14.97
N SER A 298 2.70 -6.12 -15.36
CA SER A 298 3.62 -5.77 -16.46
C SER A 298 5.10 -6.00 -16.10
N GLU A 299 5.46 -5.90 -14.82
CA GLU A 299 6.81 -6.21 -14.35
C GLU A 299 7.00 -7.71 -14.07
N HIS A 300 6.01 -8.40 -13.46
CA HIS A 300 6.04 -9.86 -13.28
C HIS A 300 6.13 -10.62 -14.62
N LEU A 301 5.20 -10.38 -15.56
CA LEU A 301 5.14 -11.11 -16.84
C LEU A 301 6.40 -10.94 -17.70
N ALA A 302 7.11 -9.81 -17.54
CA ALA A 302 8.39 -9.60 -18.23
C ALA A 302 9.53 -10.40 -17.60
N ASN A 303 9.48 -10.66 -16.29
CA ASN A 303 10.56 -11.30 -15.54
C ASN A 303 10.37 -12.83 -15.44
N GLU A 304 9.14 -13.34 -15.37
CA GLU A 304 8.83 -14.79 -15.31
C GLU A 304 9.22 -15.56 -16.59
N GLY A 305 9.43 -14.86 -17.71
CA GLY A 305 9.77 -15.44 -19.02
C GLY A 305 11.04 -16.32 -19.04
N ALA A 306 11.86 -16.31 -18.00
CA ALA A 306 13.02 -17.21 -17.88
C ALA A 306 12.65 -18.70 -17.67
N PHE A 307 11.50 -19.01 -17.03
CA PHE A 307 11.29 -20.35 -16.44
C PHE A 307 10.52 -21.38 -17.28
N HIS A 308 9.89 -21.00 -18.40
CA HIS A 308 9.26 -21.97 -19.30
C HIS A 308 10.29 -22.75 -20.13
N ARG A 309 10.82 -23.82 -19.53
CA ARG A 309 11.54 -24.94 -20.18
C ARG A 309 11.00 -26.33 -19.79
N ALA A 310 9.85 -26.38 -19.12
CA ALA A 310 9.23 -27.60 -18.58
C ALA A 310 7.70 -27.67 -18.87
N ALA A 311 7.28 -27.12 -20.00
CA ALA A 311 5.86 -26.96 -20.37
C ALA A 311 5.56 -27.42 -21.81
N ASN A 312 6.25 -28.46 -22.29
CA ASN A 312 5.94 -29.09 -23.58
C ASN A 312 4.78 -30.13 -23.48
N ASP A 313 4.41 -30.57 -22.28
CA ASP A 313 3.50 -31.70 -22.07
C ASP A 313 1.99 -31.31 -22.14
N GLY A 314 1.63 -30.55 -23.17
CA GLY A 314 0.30 -30.54 -23.79
C GLY A 314 -0.94 -30.18 -22.93
N LYS A 315 -0.78 -29.67 -21.70
CA LYS A 315 -1.90 -29.40 -20.77
C LYS A 315 -1.76 -28.02 -20.12
N TYR A 316 -2.93 -27.39 -19.88
CA TYR A 316 -3.15 -26.00 -19.45
C TYR A 316 -2.99 -24.90 -20.53
N LEU A 317 -4.11 -24.61 -21.20
CA LEU A 317 -4.43 -23.25 -21.65
C LEU A 317 -5.02 -22.44 -20.48
N PRO A 318 -4.58 -21.20 -20.21
CA PRO A 318 -5.25 -20.33 -19.25
C PRO A 318 -6.59 -19.80 -19.81
N PRO A 319 -7.59 -19.51 -18.96
CA PRO A 319 -8.91 -19.08 -19.42
C PRO A 319 -8.87 -17.68 -20.05
N VAL A 320 -9.47 -17.55 -21.24
CA VAL A 320 -9.66 -16.27 -21.94
C VAL A 320 -10.67 -15.42 -21.17
N VAL A 321 -10.24 -14.25 -20.71
CA VAL A 321 -11.13 -13.27 -20.06
C VAL A 321 -11.91 -12.50 -21.11
N GLN A 322 -13.24 -12.61 -21.10
CA GLN A 322 -14.12 -11.69 -21.82
C GLN A 322 -13.97 -10.29 -21.21
N ILE A 323 -13.54 -9.32 -22.01
CA ILE A 323 -13.53 -7.92 -21.62
C ILE A 323 -14.95 -7.37 -21.86
N GLY A 324 -15.75 -7.30 -20.80
CA GLY A 324 -16.99 -6.51 -20.81
C GLY A 324 -16.63 -5.04 -21.00
N PHE A 325 -17.08 -4.44 -22.11
CA PHE A 325 -16.90 -3.00 -22.33
C PHE A 325 -17.69 -2.21 -21.28
N VAL A 326 -17.03 -1.22 -20.67
CA VAL A 326 -17.69 -0.27 -19.76
C VAL A 326 -18.54 0.68 -20.60
N SER A 327 -19.86 0.54 -20.50
CA SER A 327 -20.81 1.53 -21.01
C SER A 327 -20.74 2.83 -20.18
N SER A 328 -21.14 3.94 -20.82
CA SER A 328 -20.93 5.33 -20.36
C SER A 328 -21.23 5.61 -18.88
N PRO A 329 -20.42 6.46 -18.18
CA PRO A 329 -20.70 6.91 -16.82
C PRO A 329 -22.01 7.70 -16.60
N PHE A 330 -22.71 8.09 -17.66
CA PHE A 330 -23.85 9.02 -17.59
C PHE A 330 -25.25 8.37 -17.44
N ALA A 331 -25.34 7.03 -17.36
CA ALA A 331 -26.63 6.33 -17.23
C ALA A 331 -27.10 6.21 -15.77
N SER A 332 -27.57 7.30 -15.17
CA SER A 332 -28.10 7.32 -13.79
C SER A 332 -29.41 8.13 -13.66
N ALA A 333 -30.41 7.80 -14.47
CA ALA A 333 -31.76 8.37 -14.39
C ALA A 333 -32.83 7.53 -15.14
N ALA A 334 -33.20 6.34 -14.63
CA ALA A 334 -34.45 5.64 -14.99
C ALA A 334 -34.77 4.44 -14.07
N ASN A 335 -36.06 4.17 -13.91
CA ASN A 335 -36.71 2.94 -13.42
C ASN A 335 -36.34 2.39 -12.03
N ASP A 336 -37.18 2.79 -11.07
CA ASP A 336 -37.64 1.93 -9.98
C ASP A 336 -38.20 0.57 -10.45
N GLY A 337 -38.23 -0.40 -9.53
CA GLY A 337 -39.46 -1.16 -9.29
C GLY A 337 -39.69 -2.47 -10.05
N ARG A 338 -39.53 -3.57 -9.30
CA ARG A 338 -40.14 -4.91 -9.53
C ARG A 338 -39.62 -5.70 -10.75
N TYR A 339 -39.11 -6.91 -10.51
CA TYR A 339 -39.86 -8.16 -10.75
C TYR A 339 -39.16 -9.35 -10.06
N ARG A 340 -39.84 -10.51 -9.98
CA ARG A 340 -39.37 -11.74 -9.31
C ARG A 340 -39.05 -12.85 -10.33
N ASN A 341 -38.21 -13.79 -9.90
CA ASN A 341 -38.10 -15.21 -10.34
C ASN A 341 -37.93 -15.53 -11.84
N ALA A 342 -36.78 -16.11 -12.23
CA ALA A 342 -36.70 -17.13 -13.30
C ALA A 342 -35.37 -17.94 -13.26
N ALA A 343 -35.48 -19.28 -13.15
CA ALA A 343 -34.48 -20.34 -13.42
C ALA A 343 -35.17 -21.71 -13.21
N PRO A 344 -34.65 -22.88 -13.65
CA PRO A 344 -33.54 -23.19 -14.59
C PRO A 344 -33.91 -24.21 -15.72
N ALA A 345 -32.97 -24.53 -16.63
CA ALA A 345 -32.91 -25.73 -17.49
C ALA A 345 -31.49 -25.87 -18.12
N THR A 346 -30.65 -26.88 -17.80
CA THR A 346 -30.40 -28.18 -18.51
C THR A 346 -29.86 -28.04 -19.95
N ILE A 347 -28.87 -28.80 -20.47
CA ILE A 347 -28.41 -30.23 -20.37
C ILE A 347 -26.85 -30.26 -20.23
N ASN A 348 -26.08 -31.22 -19.66
CA ASN A 348 -26.18 -32.61 -19.13
C ASN A 348 -25.50 -33.73 -19.99
N GLN A 349 -25.00 -34.81 -19.35
CA GLN A 349 -24.24 -36.00 -19.88
C GLN A 349 -22.80 -35.75 -20.39
N ALA A 350 -21.81 -36.66 -20.29
CA ALA A 350 -21.58 -37.91 -19.51
C ALA A 350 -20.07 -37.91 -19.08
N VAL A 351 -19.55 -38.59 -18.05
CA VAL A 351 -19.56 -40.02 -17.59
C VAL A 351 -19.34 -39.98 -16.06
N GLY A 352 -19.75 -40.92 -15.19
CA GLY A 352 -20.35 -42.25 -15.36
C GLY A 352 -19.65 -43.26 -14.42
N GLY A 353 -20.20 -43.44 -13.21
CA GLY A 353 -19.68 -44.29 -12.15
C GLY A 353 -20.46 -44.08 -10.84
N GLU A 354 -20.83 -45.15 -10.14
CA GLU A 354 -21.89 -45.12 -9.12
C GLU A 354 -21.43 -44.83 -7.67
N PRO A 355 -22.33 -44.33 -6.79
CA PRO A 355 -22.02 -44.06 -5.39
C PRO A 355 -22.13 -45.33 -4.53
N PHE A 356 -21.07 -45.68 -3.82
CA PHE A 356 -21.09 -46.79 -2.86
C PHE A 356 -21.51 -46.31 -1.46
N GLN A 357 -22.70 -46.70 -1.01
CA GLN A 357 -23.11 -46.67 0.40
C GLN A 357 -23.24 -48.10 0.92
N ILE A 358 -22.33 -48.50 1.80
CA ILE A 358 -22.59 -49.50 2.83
C ILE A 358 -22.05 -48.90 4.12
N GLY A 359 -22.89 -48.85 5.15
CA GLY A 359 -22.46 -48.59 6.52
C GLY A 359 -22.53 -49.89 7.30
N GLU A 360 -21.50 -50.20 8.06
CA GLU A 360 -21.55 -51.30 9.02
C GLU A 360 -20.76 -50.93 10.28
N SER A 361 -21.20 -51.45 11.42
CA SER A 361 -20.73 -51.05 12.74
C SER A 361 -19.43 -51.75 13.12
N ILE A 362 -18.43 -50.99 13.55
CA ILE A 362 -17.35 -51.51 14.39
C ILE A 362 -17.51 -50.94 15.80
N GLN A 363 -17.96 -51.79 16.73
CA GLN A 363 -17.80 -51.53 18.15
C GLN A 363 -16.30 -51.68 18.48
N LEU A 364 -15.67 -50.61 18.94
CA LEU A 364 -14.42 -50.68 19.69
C LEU A 364 -14.75 -50.44 21.17
N GLY A 365 -14.29 -51.35 22.03
CA GLY A 365 -14.82 -51.55 23.38
C GLY A 365 -14.48 -50.44 24.39
N GLU A 366 -15.16 -50.50 25.53
CA GLU A 366 -15.15 -49.48 26.59
C GLU A 366 -13.88 -49.48 27.47
N GLU A 367 -12.79 -50.12 27.04
CA GLU A 367 -11.55 -50.31 27.83
C GLU A 367 -10.52 -49.16 27.72
N ALA A 368 -10.97 -47.96 27.38
CA ALA A 368 -10.14 -46.74 27.36
C ALA A 368 -10.33 -45.83 28.59
N ALA A 369 -11.10 -46.27 29.60
CA ALA A 369 -11.62 -45.43 30.68
C ALA A 369 -10.93 -45.65 32.06
N ARG A 370 -9.60 -45.77 32.10
CA ARG A 370 -8.70 -45.61 33.27
C ARG A 370 -7.26 -45.51 32.74
N PRO A 371 -6.46 -44.50 33.14
CA PRO A 371 -5.63 -44.70 34.34
C PRO A 371 -5.41 -43.41 35.16
N TRP A 372 -6.02 -43.29 36.33
CA TRP A 372 -5.81 -42.17 37.27
C TRP A 372 -5.59 -42.60 38.73
N GLU A 373 -5.39 -43.90 38.99
CA GLU A 373 -5.25 -44.46 40.35
C GLU A 373 -3.77 -44.68 40.77
N GLY A 374 -2.81 -44.65 39.83
CA GLY A 374 -1.38 -44.83 40.14
C GLY A 374 -0.72 -43.64 40.85
N ALA A 375 -1.12 -42.41 40.52
CA ALA A 375 -0.49 -41.18 41.04
C ALA A 375 -0.67 -41.01 42.56
N HIS A 376 -1.70 -41.62 43.16
CA HIS A 376 -2.03 -41.41 44.57
C HIS A 376 -1.19 -42.25 45.55
N HIS A 377 -0.44 -43.25 45.06
CA HIS A 377 0.38 -44.14 45.90
C HIS A 377 1.84 -43.69 46.05
N GLY A 378 2.43 -42.99 45.06
CA GLY A 378 3.83 -42.55 45.13
C GLY A 378 4.13 -41.63 46.31
N LEU A 379 3.19 -40.75 46.66
CA LEU A 379 3.31 -39.80 47.78
C LEU A 379 3.26 -40.45 49.18
N LYS A 380 3.06 -41.77 49.28
CA LYS A 380 3.07 -42.50 50.57
C LYS A 380 4.42 -43.16 50.91
N ALA A 381 5.39 -43.15 49.99
CA ALA A 381 6.71 -43.75 50.17
C ALA A 381 7.74 -42.82 50.83
N LEU A 382 7.59 -41.49 50.68
CA LEU A 382 8.50 -40.49 51.24
C LEU A 382 8.08 -40.11 52.67
N GLY A 383 8.33 -41.02 53.61
CA GLY A 383 7.86 -40.94 54.99
C GLY A 383 8.48 -39.80 55.81
N MET A 384 7.91 -38.59 55.72
CA MET A 384 8.06 -37.55 56.74
C MET A 384 6.88 -37.61 57.73
N GLY A 385 7.21 -37.61 59.02
CA GLY A 385 6.26 -37.89 60.11
C GLY A 385 5.29 -36.76 60.44
N LYS A 386 4.32 -37.08 61.30
CA LYS A 386 3.30 -36.15 61.82
C LYS A 386 3.94 -34.93 62.48
N THR A 387 3.34 -33.76 62.24
CA THR A 387 3.07 -32.79 63.31
C THR A 387 1.60 -32.40 63.26
N ASP A 388 0.97 -32.28 64.42
CA ASP A 388 -0.48 -32.24 64.56
C ASP A 388 -1.05 -30.81 64.58
N GLY A 389 -2.34 -30.69 64.27
CA GLY A 389 -3.23 -29.76 64.98
C GLY A 389 -3.20 -28.26 64.66
N SER A 390 -4.17 -27.83 63.83
CA SER A 390 -4.81 -26.50 63.80
C SER A 390 -4.00 -25.27 63.32
N GLY A 391 -4.65 -24.40 62.54
CA GLY A 391 -4.08 -23.12 62.08
C GLY A 391 -4.46 -22.76 60.64
N SER A 392 -5.71 -22.34 60.40
CA SER A 392 -6.17 -21.93 59.07
C SER A 392 -5.66 -20.53 58.70
N GLY A 393 -4.79 -20.43 57.70
CA GLY A 393 -4.30 -19.16 57.13
C GLY A 393 -4.09 -19.28 55.62
N ASN A 394 -4.60 -18.32 54.84
CA ASN A 394 -4.67 -18.41 53.38
C ASN A 394 -3.29 -18.57 52.71
N ILE A 395 -3.10 -19.68 52.00
CA ILE A 395 -2.15 -19.77 50.89
C ILE A 395 -2.88 -19.27 49.63
N PRO A 396 -2.30 -18.35 48.82
CA PRO A 396 -2.95 -17.89 47.60
C PRO A 396 -3.15 -19.03 46.59
N THR A 397 -4.33 -19.08 45.97
CA THR A 397 -4.63 -20.01 44.86
C THR A 397 -3.94 -19.53 43.57
N THR A 398 -2.62 -19.70 43.51
CA THR A 398 -1.85 -19.54 42.28
C THR A 398 -2.40 -20.50 41.22
N ARG A 399 -2.73 -19.94 40.04
CA ARG A 399 -3.11 -20.75 38.89
C ARG A 399 -1.98 -21.72 38.57
N ALA A 400 -2.30 -22.98 38.29
CA ALA A 400 -1.35 -23.91 37.68
C ALA A 400 -0.75 -23.24 36.41
N PRO A 401 0.58 -23.31 36.22
CA PRO A 401 1.23 -22.68 35.08
C PRO A 401 0.72 -23.30 33.77
N ASN A 402 0.46 -22.47 32.76
CA ASN A 402 -0.07 -22.93 31.48
C ASN A 402 1.09 -23.40 30.57
N LEU A 403 1.42 -24.69 30.65
CA LEU A 403 2.61 -25.34 30.05
C LEU A 403 2.63 -25.44 28.51
N ASP A 404 1.88 -24.59 27.81
CA ASP A 404 1.79 -24.60 26.34
C ASP A 404 3.03 -23.98 25.68
N GLY A 405 4.07 -24.80 25.47
CA GLY A 405 5.16 -24.50 24.54
C GLY A 405 6.42 -23.88 25.17
N MET A 406 7.18 -23.14 24.36
CA MET A 406 8.53 -22.67 24.75
C MET A 406 8.50 -21.61 25.85
N ASP A 407 7.39 -20.93 26.07
CA ASP A 407 7.27 -20.01 27.20
C ASP A 407 7.02 -20.79 28.50
N GLY A 408 6.55 -22.05 28.41
CA GLY A 408 6.68 -23.07 29.45
C GLY A 408 8.15 -23.43 29.71
N LEU A 409 8.95 -23.74 28.68
CA LEU A 409 10.38 -24.05 28.85
C LEU A 409 11.21 -22.86 29.38
N ARG A 410 10.85 -21.63 29.01
CA ARG A 410 11.49 -20.39 29.51
C ARG A 410 11.01 -20.04 30.93
N SER A 411 9.74 -20.25 31.26
CA SER A 411 9.26 -20.13 32.65
C SER A 411 9.73 -21.26 33.55
N ILE A 412 10.10 -22.43 33.02
CA ILE A 412 10.87 -23.48 33.72
C ILE A 412 12.25 -22.95 34.14
N ARG A 413 12.98 -22.25 33.24
CA ARG A 413 14.23 -21.56 33.64
C ARG A 413 14.00 -20.49 34.72
N ASP A 414 12.90 -19.75 34.61
CA ASP A 414 12.58 -18.62 35.48
C ASP A 414 11.75 -19.00 36.73
N ALA A 415 11.50 -20.31 36.96
CA ALA A 415 10.73 -20.82 38.10
C ALA A 415 11.56 -20.77 39.40
N THR A 416 11.14 -19.91 40.32
CA THR A 416 11.91 -19.61 41.55
C THR A 416 11.81 -20.67 42.65
N GLU A 417 11.00 -21.72 42.52
CA GLU A 417 10.76 -22.73 43.58
C GLU A 417 11.14 -24.17 43.16
N PRO A 418 12.01 -24.88 43.93
CA PRO A 418 12.49 -26.22 43.55
C PRO A 418 11.39 -27.27 43.35
N LYS A 419 10.38 -27.30 44.23
CA LYS A 419 9.28 -28.29 44.16
C LYS A 419 8.37 -28.11 42.95
N GLY A 420 8.27 -26.89 42.42
CA GLY A 420 7.56 -26.64 41.17
C GLY A 420 8.29 -27.23 39.97
N MET A 421 9.62 -27.08 39.92
CA MET A 421 10.47 -27.61 38.85
C MET A 421 10.42 -29.13 38.75
N GLU A 422 10.56 -29.82 39.89
CA GLU A 422 10.55 -31.29 39.96
C GLU A 422 9.25 -31.87 39.38
N VAL A 423 8.09 -31.41 39.87
CA VAL A 423 6.76 -31.86 39.39
C VAL A 423 6.54 -31.55 37.90
N LEU A 424 6.95 -30.37 37.44
CA LEU A 424 6.80 -29.98 36.03
C LEU A 424 7.70 -30.77 35.10
N SER A 425 8.93 -31.09 35.54
CA SER A 425 9.86 -31.91 34.76
C SER A 425 9.37 -33.36 34.62
N GLY A 426 8.77 -33.94 35.66
CA GLY A 426 8.12 -35.25 35.60
C GLY A 426 6.96 -35.25 34.60
N VAL A 427 5.99 -34.35 34.75
CA VAL A 427 4.81 -34.27 33.87
C VAL A 427 5.17 -34.03 32.40
N LEU A 428 6.23 -33.27 32.11
CA LEU A 428 6.72 -33.09 30.74
C LEU A 428 7.47 -34.34 30.23
N GLY A 429 8.35 -34.91 31.07
CA GLY A 429 9.10 -36.13 30.78
C GLY A 429 8.19 -37.32 30.46
N ASP A 430 7.26 -37.66 31.36
CA ASP A 430 6.26 -38.72 31.20
C ASP A 430 5.47 -38.57 29.89
N LYS A 431 5.09 -37.33 29.56
CA LYS A 431 4.30 -37.02 28.35
C LYS A 431 5.11 -37.05 27.06
N MET A 432 6.44 -37.02 27.15
CA MET A 432 7.35 -37.16 26.01
C MET A 432 7.82 -38.61 25.86
N GLN A 433 8.06 -39.31 26.96
CA GLN A 433 8.39 -40.74 26.98
C GLN A 433 7.22 -41.61 26.52
N SER A 434 5.97 -41.25 26.87
CA SER A 434 4.74 -41.86 26.31
C SER A 434 4.49 -41.54 24.83
N LEU A 435 5.19 -40.55 24.25
CA LEU A 435 5.26 -40.32 22.80
C LEU A 435 6.48 -41.02 22.15
N GLY A 436 7.23 -41.83 22.90
CA GLY A 436 8.44 -42.51 22.43
C GLY A 436 9.66 -41.58 22.25
N LEU A 437 9.61 -40.34 22.75
CA LEU A 437 10.66 -39.35 22.57
C LEU A 437 11.66 -39.39 23.74
N ARG A 438 12.89 -39.83 23.43
CA ARG A 438 14.06 -39.76 24.35
C ARG A 438 14.36 -38.32 24.83
N GLN A 439 13.79 -37.34 24.16
CA GLN A 439 14.06 -35.92 24.37
C GLN A 439 13.50 -35.37 25.70
N GLY A 440 12.51 -36.02 26.32
CA GLY A 440 11.97 -35.56 27.61
C GLY A 440 12.99 -35.65 28.75
N GLU A 441 13.92 -36.59 28.62
CA GLU A 441 14.92 -36.95 29.63
C GLU A 441 15.94 -35.82 29.85
N LEU A 442 16.27 -35.00 28.83
CA LEU A 442 17.19 -33.86 29.00
C LEU A 442 16.53 -32.68 29.72
N VAL A 443 15.25 -32.39 29.47
CA VAL A 443 14.55 -31.30 30.18
C VAL A 443 14.47 -31.63 31.67
N ALA A 444 14.20 -32.90 32.00
CA ALA A 444 14.25 -33.38 33.37
C ALA A 444 15.66 -33.33 33.96
N LEU A 445 16.69 -33.71 33.20
CA LEU A 445 18.08 -33.60 33.66
C LEU A 445 18.49 -32.14 33.93
N GLU A 446 18.29 -31.22 32.99
CA GLU A 446 18.69 -29.82 33.15
C GLU A 446 17.89 -29.12 34.26
N ALA A 447 16.62 -29.47 34.46
CA ALA A 447 15.83 -29.03 35.62
C ALA A 447 16.39 -29.55 36.95
N ALA A 448 16.69 -30.85 37.03
CA ALA A 448 17.30 -31.46 38.22
C ALA A 448 18.71 -30.87 38.50
N LYS A 449 19.49 -30.58 37.46
CA LYS A 449 20.78 -29.89 37.56
C LYS A 449 20.63 -28.51 38.18
N ALA A 450 19.70 -27.70 37.65
CA ALA A 450 19.44 -26.35 38.16
C ALA A 450 18.94 -26.35 39.61
N ALA A 451 18.17 -27.38 40.02
CA ALA A 451 17.77 -27.58 41.40
C ALA A 451 18.98 -27.93 42.30
N LEU A 452 19.84 -28.88 41.89
CA LEU A 452 21.04 -29.27 42.63
C LEU A 452 22.03 -28.11 42.80
N GLU A 453 22.31 -27.37 41.71
CA GLU A 453 23.22 -26.21 41.74
C GLU A 453 22.68 -25.10 42.66
N LYS A 454 21.36 -24.92 42.73
CA LYS A 454 20.69 -23.97 43.63
C LYS A 454 20.69 -24.43 45.10
N GLU A 455 20.81 -25.72 45.37
CA GLU A 455 21.11 -26.28 46.70
C GLU A 455 22.60 -26.31 47.03
N GLY A 456 23.47 -25.76 46.17
CA GLY A 456 24.93 -25.78 46.34
C GLY A 456 25.57 -27.17 46.14
N LYS A 457 24.84 -28.12 45.56
CA LYS A 457 25.28 -29.50 45.31
C LYS A 457 25.84 -29.64 43.89
N THR A 458 27.03 -30.18 43.76
CA THR A 458 27.60 -30.57 42.47
C THR A 458 26.88 -31.80 41.90
N PRO A 459 26.40 -31.79 40.65
CA PRO A 459 25.87 -32.98 40.00
C PRO A 459 26.93 -34.09 39.91
N GLY A 460 26.56 -35.33 40.25
CA GLY A 460 27.49 -36.47 40.27
C GLY A 460 27.85 -37.02 38.88
N GLU A 461 28.81 -37.96 38.82
CA GLU A 461 29.28 -38.56 37.56
C GLU A 461 28.16 -39.18 36.72
N GLU A 462 27.15 -39.76 37.37
CA GLU A 462 25.99 -40.37 36.72
C GLU A 462 25.12 -39.34 35.98
N TYR A 463 24.91 -38.15 36.58
CA TYR A 463 24.30 -37.01 35.90
C TYR A 463 25.11 -36.64 34.64
N PHE A 464 26.44 -36.54 34.76
CA PHE A 464 27.29 -36.17 33.62
C PHE A 464 27.20 -37.21 32.49
N ARG A 465 27.28 -38.51 32.81
CA ARG A 465 27.10 -39.61 31.83
C ARG A 465 25.76 -39.54 31.11
N ILE A 466 24.65 -39.37 31.83
CA ILE A 466 23.31 -39.29 31.22
C ILE A 466 23.20 -38.03 30.35
N SER A 467 23.73 -36.88 30.82
CA SER A 467 23.74 -35.63 30.05
C SER A 467 24.53 -35.75 28.73
N GLU A 468 25.64 -36.49 28.75
CA GLU A 468 26.47 -36.71 27.56
C GLU A 468 25.83 -37.70 26.59
N ALA A 469 25.26 -38.80 27.10
CA ALA A 469 24.51 -39.77 26.30
C ALA A 469 23.33 -39.12 25.56
N LEU A 470 22.57 -38.27 26.27
CA LEU A 470 21.47 -37.50 25.67
C LEU A 470 21.97 -36.53 24.61
N ARG A 471 23.01 -35.73 24.89
CA ARG A 471 23.63 -34.80 23.92
C ARG A 471 24.11 -35.50 22.65
N ARG A 472 24.71 -36.69 22.77
CA ARG A 472 25.08 -37.53 21.62
C ARG A 472 23.85 -38.02 20.84
N GLY A 473 22.76 -38.37 21.53
CA GLY A 473 21.47 -38.70 20.91
C GLY A 473 20.91 -37.56 20.05
N TYR A 474 20.85 -36.34 20.58
CA TYR A 474 20.40 -35.16 19.81
C TYR A 474 21.30 -34.84 18.62
N ALA A 475 22.63 -34.97 18.77
CA ALA A 475 23.55 -34.75 17.66
C ALA A 475 23.30 -35.73 16.49
N GLU A 476 22.95 -36.98 16.78
CA GLU A 476 22.52 -37.95 15.76
C GLU A 476 21.11 -37.67 15.23
N GLU A 477 20.16 -37.16 16.02
CA GLU A 477 18.84 -36.73 15.53
C GLU A 477 18.90 -35.50 14.61
N GLU A 478 19.75 -34.52 14.92
CA GLU A 478 20.04 -33.37 14.06
C GLU A 478 20.68 -33.82 12.75
N LYS A 479 21.73 -34.64 12.84
CA LYS A 479 22.43 -35.22 11.70
C LYS A 479 21.49 -36.09 10.84
N SER A 480 20.56 -36.81 11.45
CA SER A 480 19.49 -37.55 10.77
C SER A 480 18.52 -36.61 10.02
N LEU A 481 18.06 -35.52 10.66
CA LEU A 481 17.22 -34.53 9.99
C LEU A 481 17.95 -33.86 8.81
N ARG A 482 19.21 -33.45 8.99
CA ARG A 482 20.02 -32.86 7.91
C ARG A 482 20.23 -33.85 6.76
N ALA A 483 20.52 -35.12 7.06
CA ALA A 483 20.61 -36.19 6.06
C ALA A 483 19.27 -36.46 5.32
N HIS A 484 18.15 -36.44 6.05
CA HIS A 484 16.80 -36.61 5.48
C HIS A 484 16.43 -35.46 4.52
N LEU A 485 16.74 -34.22 4.90
CA LEU A 485 16.52 -33.04 4.06
C LEU A 485 17.48 -33.01 2.86
N GLY A 486 18.75 -33.36 3.06
CA GLY A 486 19.79 -33.35 2.03
C GLY A 486 19.84 -32.04 1.26
N LYS A 487 19.62 -32.07 -0.06
CA LYS A 487 19.60 -30.85 -0.89
C LYS A 487 18.48 -29.86 -0.54
N ALA A 488 17.48 -30.24 0.26
CA ALA A 488 16.46 -29.34 0.78
C ALA A 488 16.94 -28.51 1.99
N GLU A 489 17.95 -28.97 2.74
CA GLU A 489 18.47 -28.34 3.96
C GLU A 489 18.83 -26.86 3.75
N ARG A 490 19.39 -26.52 2.58
CA ARG A 490 19.76 -25.16 2.18
C ARG A 490 18.61 -24.14 2.26
N TYR A 491 17.36 -24.60 2.15
CA TYR A 491 16.15 -23.78 2.23
C TYR A 491 15.70 -23.50 3.67
N PHE A 492 16.36 -24.08 4.67
CA PHE A 492 16.00 -23.92 6.07
C PHE A 492 17.15 -23.28 6.85
N THR A 493 16.81 -22.56 7.92
CA THR A 493 17.68 -22.37 9.08
C THR A 493 17.01 -23.12 10.22
N LEU A 494 17.73 -24.08 10.81
CA LEU A 494 17.26 -24.92 11.91
C LEU A 494 17.86 -24.36 13.21
N GLU A 495 17.03 -23.92 14.13
CA GLU A 495 17.47 -23.41 15.44
C GLU A 495 17.00 -24.38 16.54
N TRP A 496 17.97 -24.90 17.28
CA TRP A 496 17.76 -25.89 18.32
C TRP A 496 17.87 -25.25 19.71
N GLU A 497 16.80 -25.27 20.50
CA GLU A 497 16.81 -24.87 21.91
C GLU A 497 16.70 -26.14 22.78
N GLN A 498 17.64 -26.35 23.70
CA GLN A 498 17.70 -27.53 24.60
C GLN A 498 17.55 -28.90 23.89
N GLY A 499 18.11 -29.04 22.69
CA GLY A 499 18.02 -30.25 21.86
C GLY A 499 16.74 -30.36 21.01
N PHE A 500 15.77 -29.46 21.16
CA PHE A 500 14.54 -29.45 20.36
C PHE A 500 14.66 -28.54 19.16
N LEU A 501 14.12 -28.97 18.02
CA LEU A 501 13.90 -28.08 16.88
C LEU A 501 12.75 -27.11 17.20
N GLY A 502 13.06 -26.06 17.95
CA GLY A 502 12.08 -25.10 18.47
C GLY A 502 11.60 -24.10 17.42
N TYR A 503 12.50 -23.74 16.49
CA TYR A 503 12.28 -22.75 15.45
C TYR A 503 12.91 -23.17 14.13
N VAL A 504 12.18 -22.93 13.04
CA VAL A 504 12.68 -23.09 11.67
C VAL A 504 12.37 -21.83 10.89
N SER A 505 13.38 -21.22 10.27
CA SER A 505 13.17 -20.24 9.20
C SER A 505 13.21 -20.91 7.82
N ILE A 506 12.27 -20.53 6.97
CA ILE A 506 12.05 -21.06 5.62
C ILE A 506 12.46 -19.98 4.62
N LYS A 507 13.54 -20.22 3.89
CA LYS A 507 14.14 -19.29 2.94
C LYS A 507 13.41 -19.28 1.59
N SER A 508 13.61 -18.20 0.83
CA SER A 508 13.07 -18.05 -0.52
C SER A 508 13.33 -19.25 -1.44
N GLY A 509 12.33 -19.56 -2.28
CA GLY A 509 12.38 -20.70 -3.20
C GLY A 509 12.15 -22.09 -2.59
N ALA A 510 11.89 -22.20 -1.29
CA ALA A 510 11.37 -23.43 -0.67
C ALA A 510 10.03 -23.86 -1.30
N LYS A 511 9.83 -25.16 -1.50
CA LYS A 511 8.54 -25.73 -1.96
C LYS A 511 7.79 -26.39 -0.81
N ALA A 512 6.48 -26.54 -0.95
CA ALA A 512 5.65 -27.14 0.09
C ALA A 512 6.06 -28.58 0.44
N ALA A 513 6.52 -29.35 -0.54
CA ALA A 513 7.07 -30.70 -0.32
C ALA A 513 8.36 -30.70 0.53
N ASN A 514 9.15 -29.62 0.52
CA ASN A 514 10.31 -29.51 1.41
C ASN A 514 9.88 -29.29 2.86
N LEU A 515 8.87 -28.44 3.07
CA LEU A 515 8.31 -28.19 4.40
C LEU A 515 7.56 -29.43 4.94
N ASP A 516 6.86 -30.17 4.08
CA ASP A 516 6.16 -31.40 4.47
C ASP A 516 7.12 -32.53 4.85
N SER A 517 8.22 -32.70 4.11
CA SER A 517 9.32 -33.60 4.51
C SER A 517 9.90 -33.22 5.88
N LEU A 518 10.17 -31.93 6.12
CA LEU A 518 10.64 -31.45 7.42
C LEU A 518 9.62 -31.73 8.54
N LEU A 519 8.35 -31.37 8.35
CA LEU A 519 7.30 -31.46 9.37
C LEU A 519 6.87 -32.88 9.71
N ASN A 520 7.17 -33.87 8.86
CA ASN A 520 6.93 -35.28 9.15
C ASN A 520 8.15 -36.03 9.72
N HIS A 521 9.32 -35.38 9.83
CA HIS A 521 10.47 -35.96 10.52
C HIS A 521 10.26 -35.95 12.05
N PRO A 522 10.68 -36.99 12.81
CA PRO A 522 10.47 -37.06 14.26
C PRO A 522 10.96 -35.83 15.04
N ALA A 523 12.13 -35.29 14.68
CA ALA A 523 12.68 -34.08 15.31
C ALA A 523 11.76 -32.83 15.21
N ALA A 524 10.83 -32.80 14.25
CA ALA A 524 9.88 -31.69 14.07
C ALA A 524 8.55 -31.89 14.83
N LEU A 525 8.34 -32.98 15.58
CA LEU A 525 7.10 -33.22 16.35
C LEU A 525 6.83 -32.16 17.43
N LEU A 526 7.89 -31.53 17.95
CA LEU A 526 7.84 -30.49 18.96
C LEU A 526 8.07 -29.07 18.41
N LEU A 527 8.24 -28.92 17.08
CA LEU A 527 8.34 -27.62 16.43
C LEU A 527 7.04 -26.82 16.60
N ARG A 528 7.12 -25.62 17.20
CA ARG A 528 5.96 -24.72 17.39
C ARG A 528 6.09 -23.37 16.69
N SER A 529 7.28 -23.04 16.21
CA SER A 529 7.62 -21.71 15.67
C SER A 529 8.15 -21.81 14.24
N LEU A 530 7.51 -21.12 13.29
CA LEU A 530 8.00 -21.01 11.90
C LEU A 530 8.22 -19.55 11.54
N ARG A 531 9.36 -19.24 10.91
CA ARG A 531 9.56 -18.02 10.11
C ARG A 531 9.55 -18.35 8.62
N PHE A 532 9.12 -17.40 7.80
CA PHE A 532 9.47 -17.33 6.38
C PHE A 532 10.38 -16.13 6.13
N ASP A 533 11.62 -16.37 5.67
CA ASP A 533 12.61 -15.36 5.32
C ASP A 533 12.64 -15.15 3.80
N GLY A 534 12.10 -14.01 3.36
CA GLY A 534 12.05 -13.61 1.96
C GLY A 534 10.90 -14.22 1.16
N GLU A 535 10.95 -14.03 -0.16
CA GLU A 535 9.81 -14.29 -1.04
C GLU A 535 9.55 -15.79 -1.26
N VAL A 536 8.32 -16.22 -0.92
CA VAL A 536 7.79 -17.56 -1.24
C VAL A 536 6.54 -17.38 -2.10
N ALA A 537 6.57 -17.95 -3.32
CA ALA A 537 5.49 -17.82 -4.27
C ALA A 537 4.14 -18.26 -3.68
N ILE A 538 3.10 -17.42 -3.84
CA ILE A 538 1.76 -17.60 -3.26
C ILE A 538 1.14 -18.99 -3.49
N HIS A 539 1.47 -19.67 -4.60
CA HIS A 539 1.03 -21.03 -4.87
C HIS A 539 1.63 -22.06 -3.91
N GLU A 540 2.93 -21.98 -3.62
CA GLU A 540 3.61 -22.86 -2.66
C GLU A 540 3.22 -22.50 -1.23
N PHE A 541 3.16 -21.20 -0.89
CA PHE A 541 2.70 -20.75 0.43
C PHE A 541 1.29 -21.27 0.75
N ARG A 542 0.37 -21.25 -0.23
CA ARG A 542 -1.00 -21.80 -0.09
C ARG A 542 -1.04 -23.32 0.13
N LYS A 543 -0.04 -24.07 -0.35
CA LYS A 543 0.12 -25.50 -0.02
C LYS A 543 0.72 -25.66 1.38
N MET A 544 1.77 -24.90 1.70
CA MET A 544 2.46 -24.93 3.01
C MET A 544 1.49 -24.70 4.18
N VAL A 545 0.68 -23.63 4.15
CA VAL A 545 -0.32 -23.38 5.21
C VAL A 545 -1.49 -24.37 5.23
N ARG A 546 -1.52 -25.35 4.30
CA ARG A 546 -2.50 -26.43 4.21
C ARG A 546 -1.90 -27.82 4.47
N LEU A 547 -0.65 -27.93 4.92
CA LEU A 547 -0.10 -29.21 5.38
C LEU A 547 -0.73 -29.58 6.74
N PRO A 548 -1.17 -30.83 6.98
CA PRO A 548 -1.86 -31.22 8.22
C PRO A 548 -1.04 -30.94 9.49
N ARG A 549 0.28 -31.10 9.40
CA ARG A 549 1.23 -30.81 10.48
C ARG A 549 1.28 -29.33 10.89
N MET A 550 0.77 -28.39 10.09
CA MET A 550 0.65 -26.97 10.52
C MET A 550 -0.25 -26.80 11.75
N SER A 551 -1.09 -27.78 12.08
CA SER A 551 -1.92 -27.79 13.30
C SER A 551 -1.15 -27.79 14.62
N GLN A 552 0.13 -28.19 14.60
CA GLN A 552 1.00 -28.11 15.77
C GLN A 552 1.65 -26.71 15.95
N ILE A 553 1.64 -25.87 14.91
CA ILE A 553 2.29 -24.55 14.95
C ILE A 553 1.50 -23.60 15.84
N ARG A 554 2.23 -22.79 16.61
CA ARG A 554 1.70 -21.78 17.54
C ARG A 554 2.17 -20.37 17.19
N ARG A 555 3.39 -20.24 16.65
CA ARG A 555 3.98 -18.96 16.24
C ARG A 555 4.30 -18.98 14.74
N LEU A 556 3.78 -17.99 14.01
CA LEU A 556 4.01 -17.81 12.59
C LEU A 556 4.57 -16.40 12.33
N ASN A 557 5.86 -16.34 12.01
CA ASN A 557 6.56 -15.11 11.68
C ASN A 557 6.71 -14.99 10.16
N LEU A 558 6.28 -13.85 9.63
CA LEU A 558 6.27 -13.53 8.19
C LEU A 558 6.99 -12.20 7.94
N TRP A 559 7.82 -11.75 8.89
CA TRP A 559 8.44 -10.43 8.88
C TRP A 559 9.27 -10.21 7.61
N LEU A 560 9.02 -9.10 6.89
CA LEU A 560 9.83 -8.68 5.72
C LEU A 560 9.83 -9.69 4.54
N GLY A 561 8.76 -10.47 4.34
CA GLY A 561 8.66 -11.48 3.27
C GLY A 561 7.83 -11.09 2.04
N TYR A 562 7.47 -9.80 1.87
CA TYR A 562 6.62 -9.29 0.78
C TYR A 562 5.20 -9.89 0.72
N PHE A 563 4.67 -10.36 1.86
CA PHE A 563 3.41 -11.08 1.94
C PHE A 563 2.17 -10.17 1.78
N GLY A 564 1.69 -9.97 0.55
CA GLY A 564 0.43 -9.25 0.29
C GLY A 564 -0.84 -10.00 0.73
N ASP A 565 -2.01 -9.35 0.60
CA ASP A 565 -3.37 -9.82 0.99
C ASP A 565 -3.68 -11.30 0.68
N LEU A 566 -3.17 -11.83 -0.43
CA LEU A 566 -3.41 -13.22 -0.85
C LEU A 566 -2.85 -14.24 0.15
N HIS A 567 -1.81 -13.86 0.90
CA HIS A 567 -1.20 -14.64 1.98
C HIS A 567 -2.01 -14.50 3.27
N ALA A 568 -2.42 -13.28 3.64
CA ALA A 568 -3.34 -13.05 4.77
C ALA A 568 -4.64 -13.87 4.62
N VAL A 569 -5.23 -13.88 3.42
CA VAL A 569 -6.39 -14.72 3.08
C VAL A 569 -6.07 -16.22 3.14
N ALA A 570 -4.84 -16.65 2.80
CA ALA A 570 -4.44 -18.05 2.84
C ALA A 570 -4.24 -18.55 4.28
N ILE A 571 -3.61 -17.75 5.16
CA ILE A 571 -3.44 -18.04 6.59
C ILE A 571 -4.82 -18.12 7.26
N ALA A 572 -5.64 -17.08 7.07
CA ALA A 572 -6.98 -17.04 7.63
C ALA A 572 -7.83 -18.25 7.21
N ARG A 573 -7.72 -18.70 5.96
CA ARG A 573 -8.45 -19.85 5.40
C ARG A 573 -7.69 -21.19 5.51
N SER A 574 -6.65 -21.29 6.33
CA SER A 574 -6.02 -22.58 6.66
C SER A 574 -6.95 -23.38 7.57
N PRO A 575 -7.30 -24.63 7.24
CA PRO A 575 -8.06 -25.50 8.14
C PRO A 575 -7.21 -26.05 9.30
N TYR A 576 -5.89 -25.80 9.31
CA TYR A 576 -4.97 -26.35 10.31
C TYR A 576 -4.43 -25.29 11.28
N LEU A 577 -4.30 -24.03 10.90
CA LEU A 577 -3.85 -22.93 11.77
C LEU A 577 -4.94 -22.45 12.77
N LEU A 578 -5.66 -23.38 13.40
CA LEU A 578 -6.79 -23.11 14.31
C LEU A 578 -6.37 -22.75 15.74
N GLU A 579 -5.13 -23.10 16.12
CA GLU A 579 -4.55 -22.85 17.44
C GLU A 579 -3.32 -21.93 17.36
N LEU A 580 -3.26 -21.08 16.34
CA LEU A 580 -2.21 -20.08 16.22
C LEU A 580 -2.32 -19.06 17.36
N GLN A 581 -1.25 -18.90 18.14
CA GLN A 581 -1.15 -18.01 19.29
C GLN A 581 -0.41 -16.71 18.95
N GLU A 582 0.57 -16.75 18.03
CA GLU A 582 1.28 -15.57 17.57
C GLU A 582 1.31 -15.49 16.04
N LEU A 583 0.96 -14.32 15.51
CA LEU A 583 1.08 -13.97 14.10
C LEU A 583 1.85 -12.65 13.99
N ASP A 584 3.07 -12.73 13.45
CA ASP A 584 3.82 -11.54 13.06
C ASP A 584 3.77 -11.38 11.54
N PHE A 585 3.02 -10.39 11.09
CA PHE A 585 2.84 -10.00 9.69
C PHE A 585 3.55 -8.66 9.39
N GLY A 586 4.46 -8.21 10.27
CA GLY A 586 5.13 -6.92 10.16
C GLY A 586 6.00 -6.77 8.91
N ARG A 587 6.17 -5.53 8.43
CA ARG A 587 6.85 -5.17 7.18
C ARG A 587 6.31 -5.88 5.92
N ASN A 588 4.98 -6.11 5.87
CA ASN A 588 4.29 -6.60 4.68
C ASN A 588 3.06 -5.76 4.37
N ILE A 589 2.84 -5.38 3.12
CA ILE A 589 1.71 -4.53 2.71
C ILE A 589 0.40 -5.33 2.82
N ILE A 590 -0.44 -5.00 3.80
CA ILE A 590 -1.78 -5.58 3.98
C ILE A 590 -2.85 -4.50 3.79
N SER A 591 -3.83 -4.74 2.91
CA SER A 591 -4.94 -3.81 2.70
C SER A 591 -6.14 -4.15 3.59
N GLN A 592 -7.18 -3.33 3.53
CA GLN A 592 -8.50 -3.64 4.07
C GLN A 592 -9.00 -5.05 3.69
N ARG A 593 -8.59 -5.61 2.54
CA ARG A 593 -8.95 -6.97 2.10
C ARG A 593 -8.29 -8.06 2.95
N GLY A 594 -6.98 -7.95 3.21
CA GLY A 594 -6.25 -8.86 4.10
C GLY A 594 -6.71 -8.70 5.56
N LEU A 595 -6.84 -7.45 6.02
CA LEU A 595 -7.35 -7.15 7.36
C LEU A 595 -8.79 -7.64 7.57
N SER A 596 -9.66 -7.54 6.56
CA SER A 596 -11.00 -8.15 6.58
C SER A 596 -10.96 -9.67 6.64
N ALA A 597 -9.94 -10.32 6.08
CA ALA A 597 -9.78 -11.77 6.16
C ALA A 597 -9.35 -12.21 7.58
N PHE A 598 -8.49 -11.44 8.25
CA PHE A 598 -8.16 -11.63 9.66
C PHE A 598 -9.37 -11.34 10.57
N ALA A 599 -10.00 -10.17 10.42
CA ALA A 599 -11.07 -9.69 11.29
C ALA A 599 -12.37 -10.53 11.24
N ARG A 600 -12.62 -11.30 10.17
CA ARG A 600 -13.87 -12.07 9.97
C ARG A 600 -13.73 -13.57 10.20
N ASN A 601 -12.51 -14.12 10.31
CA ASN A 601 -12.32 -15.57 10.29
C ASN A 601 -12.03 -16.14 11.69
N LYS A 602 -12.78 -17.18 12.07
CA LYS A 602 -12.80 -17.73 13.44
C LYS A 602 -11.49 -18.43 13.84
N ASN A 603 -10.58 -18.68 12.90
CA ASN A 603 -9.36 -19.45 13.14
C ASN A 603 -8.37 -18.74 14.07
N PHE A 604 -8.46 -17.41 14.23
CA PHE A 604 -7.64 -16.64 15.18
C PHE A 604 -8.24 -16.58 16.61
N LYS A 605 -9.21 -17.45 16.95
CA LYS A 605 -9.80 -17.58 18.30
C LYS A 605 -8.79 -17.80 19.44
N SER A 606 -7.60 -18.30 19.12
CA SER A 606 -6.53 -18.63 20.08
C SER A 606 -5.36 -17.63 20.03
N LEU A 607 -5.49 -16.57 19.22
CA LEU A 607 -4.42 -15.60 18.99
C LEU A 607 -4.24 -14.68 20.20
N LEU A 608 -3.00 -14.67 20.72
CA LEU A 608 -2.55 -13.87 21.86
C LEU A 608 -1.70 -12.67 21.39
N THR A 609 -0.92 -12.83 20.32
CA THR A 609 -0.05 -11.79 19.75
C THR A 609 -0.34 -11.56 18.28
N LEU A 610 -0.56 -10.30 17.90
CA LEU A 610 -0.69 -9.85 16.52
C LEU A 610 0.25 -8.67 16.27
N SER A 611 1.27 -8.88 15.42
CA SER A 611 2.11 -7.80 14.89
C SER A 611 1.69 -7.48 13.46
N LEU A 612 1.40 -6.21 13.22
CA LEU A 612 1.14 -5.58 11.94
C LEU A 612 2.08 -4.36 11.77
N ARG A 613 3.23 -4.35 12.44
CA ARG A 613 4.16 -3.22 12.47
C ARG A 613 4.72 -2.95 11.06
N SER A 614 4.69 -1.70 10.59
CA SER A 614 5.10 -1.35 9.22
C SER A 614 4.34 -2.07 8.10
N SER A 615 3.06 -2.42 8.30
CA SER A 615 2.26 -3.19 7.34
C SER A 615 1.30 -2.35 6.48
N GLU A 616 1.43 -1.02 6.51
CA GLU A 616 0.56 -0.04 5.85
C GLU A 616 -0.92 -0.03 6.29
N VAL A 617 -1.21 -0.47 7.52
CA VAL A 617 -2.56 -0.41 8.11
C VAL A 617 -3.05 1.05 8.14
N ASP A 618 -4.24 1.31 7.60
CA ASP A 618 -4.87 2.63 7.56
C ASP A 618 -6.07 2.75 8.53
N GLY A 619 -6.71 3.93 8.59
CA GLY A 619 -7.87 4.17 9.45
C GLY A 619 -9.06 3.25 9.17
N GLU A 620 -9.32 2.87 7.91
CA GLU A 620 -10.37 1.91 7.54
C GLU A 620 -10.01 0.46 7.95
N GLY A 621 -8.73 0.10 7.83
CA GLY A 621 -8.16 -1.15 8.33
C GLY A 621 -8.30 -1.26 9.86
N MET A 622 -7.98 -0.19 10.58
CA MET A 622 -8.13 -0.12 12.04
C MET A 622 -9.59 -0.20 12.47
N GLN A 623 -10.51 0.49 11.77
CA GLN A 623 -11.95 0.33 11.98
C GLN A 623 -12.43 -1.11 11.74
N THR A 624 -11.85 -1.80 10.76
CA THR A 624 -12.17 -3.20 10.43
C THR A 624 -11.72 -4.16 11.53
N LEU A 625 -10.50 -4.00 12.05
CA LEU A 625 -9.97 -4.77 13.18
C LEU A 625 -10.77 -4.50 14.46
N SER A 626 -11.09 -3.23 14.77
CA SER A 626 -11.75 -2.82 16.00
C SER A 626 -13.18 -3.35 16.15
N ARG A 627 -13.83 -3.69 15.02
CA ARG A 627 -15.16 -4.35 14.95
C ARG A 627 -15.08 -5.88 14.96
N SER A 628 -13.88 -6.47 15.07
CA SER A 628 -13.69 -7.93 15.06
C SER A 628 -13.99 -8.55 16.42
N LYS A 629 -14.93 -9.51 16.43
CA LYS A 629 -15.21 -10.36 17.61
C LYS A 629 -14.20 -11.50 17.81
N VAL A 630 -13.19 -11.62 16.94
CA VAL A 630 -12.24 -12.75 16.95
C VAL A 630 -11.12 -12.57 17.95
N PHE A 631 -10.61 -11.34 18.12
CA PHE A 631 -9.41 -11.04 18.92
C PHE A 631 -9.65 -10.95 20.44
N HIS A 632 -10.66 -11.64 20.96
CA HIS A 632 -11.10 -11.58 22.35
C HIS A 632 -10.16 -12.30 23.36
N ARG A 633 -9.03 -12.84 22.89
CA ARG A 633 -7.91 -13.37 23.71
C ARG A 633 -6.61 -12.62 23.48
N LEU A 634 -6.61 -11.59 22.63
CA LEU A 634 -5.40 -10.87 22.25
C LEU A 634 -4.83 -10.13 23.46
N GLN A 635 -3.54 -10.37 23.73
CA GLN A 635 -2.78 -9.77 24.83
C GLN A 635 -1.75 -8.77 24.31
N VAL A 636 -1.25 -8.93 23.08
CA VAL A 636 -0.26 -8.05 22.44
C VAL A 636 -0.73 -7.65 21.04
N LEU A 637 -0.77 -6.35 20.79
CA LEU A 637 -1.09 -5.75 19.50
C LEU A 637 0.00 -4.72 19.14
N ASP A 638 0.84 -5.04 18.15
CA ASP A 638 1.81 -4.10 17.58
C ASP A 638 1.29 -3.56 16.25
N LEU A 639 1.07 -2.25 16.23
CA LEU A 639 0.57 -1.44 15.13
C LEU A 639 1.52 -0.28 14.79
N GLY A 640 2.76 -0.28 15.28
CA GLY A 640 3.71 0.81 15.01
C GLY A 640 4.06 0.95 13.51
N ASN A 641 4.56 2.12 13.10
CA ASN A 641 4.94 2.45 11.73
C ASN A 641 3.78 2.28 10.70
N ASN A 642 2.53 2.56 11.08
CA ASN A 642 1.35 2.42 10.22
C ASN A 642 0.66 3.76 9.92
N ARG A 643 -0.28 3.79 8.97
CA ARG A 643 -1.01 4.99 8.52
C ARG A 643 -2.38 5.14 9.21
N ILE A 644 -2.45 4.78 10.48
CA ILE A 644 -3.68 4.87 11.28
C ILE A 644 -3.94 6.34 11.59
N ASP A 645 -5.10 6.85 11.18
CA ASP A 645 -5.54 8.22 11.43
C ASP A 645 -6.33 8.36 12.75
N GLY A 646 -6.74 9.59 13.07
CA GLY A 646 -7.53 9.89 14.26
C GLY A 646 -8.87 9.14 14.33
N ALA A 647 -9.51 8.83 13.20
CA ALA A 647 -10.75 8.06 13.16
C ALA A 647 -10.49 6.55 13.39
N GLY A 648 -9.35 6.04 12.91
CA GLY A 648 -8.84 4.72 13.25
C GLY A 648 -8.53 4.56 14.75
N LEU A 649 -7.89 5.58 15.36
CA LEU A 649 -7.64 5.62 16.80
C LEU A 649 -8.95 5.70 17.62
N GLN A 650 -9.91 6.53 17.21
CA GLN A 650 -11.25 6.59 17.83
C GLN A 650 -11.99 5.25 17.71
N ALA A 651 -11.86 4.53 16.59
CA ALA A 651 -12.47 3.22 16.42
C ALA A 651 -11.81 2.15 17.30
N LEU A 652 -10.48 2.20 17.48
CA LEU A 652 -9.73 1.37 18.42
C LEU A 652 -10.18 1.64 19.86
N ALA A 653 -10.26 2.91 20.26
CA ALA A 653 -10.73 3.36 21.55
C ALA A 653 -12.20 2.98 21.86
N ALA A 654 -13.05 2.86 20.83
CA ALA A 654 -14.44 2.44 20.95
C ALA A 654 -14.65 0.91 20.86
N SER A 655 -13.59 0.11 20.75
CA SER A 655 -13.70 -1.35 20.61
C SER A 655 -14.14 -2.00 21.93
N ARG A 656 -15.02 -3.01 21.83
CA ARG A 656 -15.46 -3.83 22.98
C ARG A 656 -14.85 -5.23 22.97
N HIS A 657 -13.71 -5.39 22.30
CA HIS A 657 -13.15 -6.72 21.97
C HIS A 657 -11.69 -6.92 22.42
N PHE A 658 -10.96 -5.85 22.73
CA PHE A 658 -9.57 -5.92 23.23
C PHE A 658 -9.48 -5.99 24.76
N THR A 659 -10.48 -6.59 25.42
CA THR A 659 -10.60 -6.59 26.89
C THR A 659 -9.47 -7.35 27.61
N THR A 660 -8.79 -8.26 26.93
CA THR A 660 -7.62 -9.01 27.43
C THR A 660 -6.26 -8.37 27.08
N LEU A 661 -6.25 -7.20 26.42
CA LEU A 661 -5.02 -6.61 25.90
C LEU A 661 -4.14 -6.07 27.04
N ARG A 662 -2.89 -6.54 27.08
CA ARG A 662 -1.86 -6.13 28.04
C ARG A 662 -0.83 -5.19 27.42
N THR A 663 -0.53 -5.33 26.13
CA THR A 663 0.43 -4.50 25.39
C THR A 663 -0.20 -3.94 24.12
N LEU A 664 -0.16 -2.62 23.98
CA LEU A 664 -0.49 -1.88 22.77
C LEU A 664 0.73 -1.07 22.33
N ASP A 665 1.26 -1.35 21.14
CA ASP A 665 2.33 -0.55 20.50
C ASP A 665 1.78 0.19 19.28
N LEU A 666 1.87 1.52 19.33
CA LEU A 666 1.45 2.47 18.30
C LEU A 666 2.63 3.38 17.90
N TRP A 667 3.88 2.98 18.12
CA TRP A 667 5.07 3.79 17.82
C TRP A 667 5.07 4.32 16.39
N HIS A 668 5.26 5.62 16.18
CA HIS A 668 5.36 6.28 14.87
C HIS A 668 4.19 5.96 13.92
N LEU A 669 3.00 6.49 14.19
CA LEU A 669 1.92 6.51 13.20
C LEU A 669 2.14 7.66 12.21
N PHE A 670 1.95 7.38 10.91
CA PHE A 670 2.05 8.34 9.83
C PHE A 670 0.80 9.25 9.75
N GLY A 671 0.60 10.07 10.77
CA GLY A 671 -0.44 11.09 10.85
C GLY A 671 0.04 12.31 11.65
N SER A 672 -0.60 13.47 11.47
CA SER A 672 -0.28 14.67 12.25
C SER A 672 -1.45 15.65 12.32
N GLY A 673 -1.35 16.62 13.23
CA GLY A 673 -2.37 17.65 13.45
C GLY A 673 -3.57 17.18 14.26
N ARG A 674 -4.55 18.08 14.42
CA ARG A 674 -5.63 18.00 15.42
C ARG A 674 -6.47 16.72 15.39
N GLN A 675 -6.58 16.04 14.25
CA GLN A 675 -7.28 14.75 14.17
C GLN A 675 -6.55 13.66 14.95
N MET A 676 -5.21 13.60 14.89
CA MET A 676 -4.42 12.66 15.69
C MET A 676 -4.51 12.96 17.18
N GLU A 677 -4.45 14.24 17.55
CA GLU A 677 -4.68 14.70 18.94
C GLU A 677 -6.03 14.18 19.47
N THR A 678 -7.14 14.41 18.75
CA THR A 678 -8.46 13.87 19.14
C THR A 678 -8.55 12.33 19.10
N GLY A 679 -7.69 11.66 18.33
CA GLY A 679 -7.59 10.20 18.31
C GLY A 679 -6.88 9.66 19.54
N PHE A 680 -5.76 10.27 19.94
CA PHE A 680 -5.03 9.89 21.14
C PHE A 680 -5.74 10.30 22.43
N THR A 681 -6.47 11.42 22.45
CA THR A 681 -7.34 11.77 23.60
C THR A 681 -8.44 10.73 23.78
N ALA A 682 -9.13 10.32 22.70
CA ALA A 682 -10.12 9.24 22.78
C ALA A 682 -9.50 7.90 23.22
N LEU A 683 -8.26 7.61 22.82
CA LEU A 683 -7.51 6.44 23.31
C LEU A 683 -7.15 6.56 24.80
N ALA A 684 -6.81 7.76 25.27
CA ALA A 684 -6.52 8.03 26.68
C ALA A 684 -7.77 7.86 27.57
N GLU A 685 -8.93 8.24 27.07
CA GLU A 685 -10.24 8.14 27.75
C GLU A 685 -10.92 6.76 27.55
N SER A 686 -10.22 5.77 26.99
CA SER A 686 -10.81 4.50 26.56
C SER A 686 -10.89 3.43 27.65
N GLU A 687 -12.10 2.99 27.96
CA GLU A 687 -12.38 1.80 28.78
C GLU A 687 -12.12 0.45 28.04
N ALA A 688 -11.65 0.47 26.79
CA ALA A 688 -11.52 -0.75 25.97
C ALA A 688 -10.42 -1.72 26.45
N PHE A 689 -9.45 -1.23 27.22
CA PHE A 689 -8.23 -1.96 27.60
C PHE A 689 -8.02 -2.04 29.13
N PRO A 690 -8.97 -2.56 29.91
CA PRO A 690 -8.91 -2.54 31.38
C PRO A 690 -7.73 -3.34 31.98
N ASN A 691 -7.06 -4.17 31.18
CA ASN A 691 -5.90 -4.99 31.57
C ASN A 691 -4.57 -4.48 30.97
N LEU A 692 -4.52 -3.24 30.48
CA LEU A 692 -3.34 -2.72 29.78
C LEU A 692 -2.18 -2.45 30.76
N GLU A 693 -1.09 -3.20 30.60
CA GLU A 693 0.15 -3.08 31.38
C GLU A 693 1.23 -2.27 30.64
N ARG A 694 1.18 -2.22 29.30
CA ARG A 694 2.16 -1.53 28.46
C ARG A 694 1.49 -0.77 27.32
N LEU A 695 1.82 0.52 27.21
CA LEU A 695 1.36 1.43 26.18
C LEU A 695 2.57 2.15 25.57
N VAL A 696 2.78 1.94 24.27
CA VAL A 696 3.86 2.59 23.51
C VAL A 696 3.26 3.57 22.52
N LEU A 697 3.53 4.86 22.73
CA LEU A 697 3.00 5.99 21.97
C LEU A 697 4.12 6.86 21.36
N GLY A 698 5.37 6.42 21.43
CA GLY A 698 6.52 7.20 20.99
C GLY A 698 6.46 7.64 19.51
N ASP A 699 7.09 8.78 19.23
CA ASP A 699 7.32 9.34 17.88
C ASP A 699 6.02 9.65 17.10
N ASN A 700 4.97 10.08 17.83
CA ASN A 700 3.62 10.35 17.31
C ASN A 700 3.18 11.83 17.38
N HIS A 701 4.00 12.73 17.93
CA HIS A 701 3.68 14.16 18.08
C HIS A 701 2.28 14.44 18.69
N LEU A 702 2.02 13.89 19.88
CA LEU A 702 0.73 14.00 20.59
C LEU A 702 0.45 15.41 21.13
N GLY A 703 1.50 16.14 21.53
CA GLY A 703 1.37 17.34 22.35
C GLY A 703 0.80 17.06 23.75
N ASP A 704 0.44 18.11 24.48
CA ASP A 704 0.07 18.01 25.89
C ASP A 704 -1.38 17.52 26.14
N ALA A 705 -2.32 17.79 25.23
CA ALA A 705 -3.74 17.50 25.48
C ALA A 705 -4.05 16.00 25.70
N PRO A 706 -3.58 15.05 24.86
CA PRO A 706 -3.81 13.62 25.09
C PRO A 706 -3.08 13.11 26.35
N VAL A 707 -1.94 13.71 26.69
CA VAL A 707 -1.15 13.33 27.87
C VAL A 707 -1.81 13.80 29.16
N ARG A 708 -2.50 14.95 29.15
CA ARG A 708 -3.37 15.37 30.27
C ARG A 708 -4.56 14.44 30.48
N ALA A 709 -5.19 13.98 29.40
CA ALA A 709 -6.24 12.96 29.50
C ALA A 709 -5.68 11.65 30.08
N LEU A 710 -4.51 11.20 29.60
CA LEU A 710 -3.83 9.99 30.08
C LEU A 710 -3.39 10.09 31.56
N ALA A 711 -3.08 11.29 32.04
CA ALA A 711 -2.76 11.53 33.45
C ALA A 711 -3.99 11.46 34.38
N ASN A 712 -5.19 11.73 33.86
CA ASN A 712 -6.42 11.85 34.66
C ASN A 712 -7.38 10.64 34.51
N THR A 713 -7.11 9.73 33.57
CA THR A 713 -7.98 8.57 33.27
C THR A 713 -7.82 7.41 34.27
N PRO A 714 -8.88 6.93 34.93
CA PRO A 714 -8.80 5.73 35.78
C PRO A 714 -8.75 4.43 34.97
N ALA A 715 -8.92 4.48 33.63
CA ALA A 715 -8.93 3.28 32.78
C ALA A 715 -7.58 2.54 32.76
N PHE A 716 -6.47 3.23 33.05
CA PHE A 716 -5.11 2.69 32.98
C PHE A 716 -4.43 2.48 34.34
N ASN A 717 -5.20 2.24 35.40
CA ASN A 717 -4.67 1.91 36.73
C ASN A 717 -3.74 0.68 36.76
N ASN A 718 -3.81 -0.19 35.74
CA ASN A 718 -2.92 -1.36 35.57
C ASN A 718 -1.61 -1.07 34.82
N LEU A 719 -1.41 0.16 34.32
CA LEU A 719 -0.30 0.50 33.42
C LEU A 719 1.04 0.54 34.15
N ARG A 720 1.97 -0.30 33.70
CA ARG A 720 3.33 -0.46 34.24
C ARG A 720 4.38 0.17 33.35
N ILE A 721 4.20 0.19 32.04
CA ILE A 721 5.17 0.72 31.07
C ILE A 721 4.49 1.72 30.13
N LEU A 722 4.95 2.96 30.16
CA LEU A 722 4.49 4.04 29.29
C LEU A 722 5.68 4.60 28.51
N ASP A 723 5.62 4.52 27.18
CA ASP A 723 6.65 5.05 26.29
C ASP A 723 6.10 6.26 25.50
N LEU A 724 6.55 7.44 25.90
CA LEU A 724 6.21 8.76 25.34
C LEU A 724 7.45 9.44 24.72
N THR A 725 8.41 8.65 24.24
CA THR A 725 9.63 9.14 23.57
C THR A 725 9.28 9.96 22.32
N ALA A 726 9.85 11.15 22.11
CA ALA A 726 9.65 11.99 20.92
C ALA A 726 8.18 12.37 20.63
N CYS A 727 7.35 12.53 21.67
CA CYS A 727 5.93 12.82 21.54
C CYS A 727 5.56 14.31 21.44
N GLY A 728 6.53 15.23 21.50
CA GLY A 728 6.30 16.68 21.44
C GLY A 728 5.65 17.27 22.70
N ILE A 729 5.84 16.62 23.86
CA ILE A 729 5.21 16.97 25.14
C ILE A 729 5.95 18.15 25.77
N GLY A 730 5.20 19.16 26.20
CA GLY A 730 5.70 20.33 26.94
C GLY A 730 5.50 20.21 28.45
N ASP A 731 5.66 21.34 29.13
CA ASP A 731 5.56 21.39 30.60
C ASP A 731 4.13 21.17 31.12
N GLU A 732 3.08 21.42 30.32
CA GLU A 732 1.69 21.14 30.73
C GLU A 732 1.40 19.64 30.83
N GLY A 733 1.82 18.85 29.83
CA GLY A 733 1.66 17.40 29.83
C GLY A 733 2.62 16.71 30.81
N ALA A 734 3.86 17.19 30.89
CA ALA A 734 4.83 16.73 31.89
C ALA A 734 4.33 16.97 33.33
N GLY A 735 3.79 18.17 33.61
CA GLY A 735 3.22 18.51 34.92
C GLY A 735 1.96 17.70 35.26
N ALA A 736 1.14 17.34 34.27
CA ALA A 736 0.01 16.45 34.49
C ALA A 736 0.46 15.02 34.85
N LEU A 737 1.47 14.47 34.16
CA LEU A 737 2.07 13.18 34.53
C LEU A 737 2.72 13.21 35.92
N ALA A 738 3.31 14.35 36.31
CA ALA A 738 3.86 14.54 37.65
C ALA A 738 2.78 14.55 38.76
N ARG A 739 1.54 14.96 38.45
CA ARG A 739 0.43 15.06 39.42
C ARG A 739 -0.64 13.97 39.31
N SER A 740 -0.62 13.17 38.25
CA SER A 740 -1.54 12.02 38.03
C SER A 740 -1.67 11.11 39.26
N GLU A 741 -2.87 10.82 39.73
CA GLU A 741 -3.06 9.76 40.74
C GLU A 741 -3.19 8.37 40.08
N ALA A 742 -3.84 8.29 38.92
CA ALA A 742 -4.07 7.04 38.18
C ALA A 742 -2.76 6.31 37.80
N LEU A 743 -1.71 7.04 37.44
CA LEU A 743 -0.42 6.47 37.03
C LEU A 743 0.55 6.22 38.21
N ALA A 744 0.05 6.03 39.43
CA ALA A 744 0.87 5.68 40.60
C ALA A 744 1.57 4.31 40.44
N GLY A 745 0.92 3.33 39.81
CA GLY A 745 1.44 1.98 39.59
C GLY A 745 2.54 1.86 38.51
N LEU A 746 2.91 2.96 37.85
CA LEU A 746 3.81 2.96 36.71
C LEU A 746 5.24 2.56 37.13
N GLN A 747 5.79 1.52 36.48
CA GLN A 747 7.11 0.94 36.75
C GLN A 747 8.19 1.47 35.80
N ARG A 748 7.81 1.99 34.63
CA ARG A 748 8.70 2.62 33.64
C ARG A 748 7.99 3.68 32.83
N LEU A 749 8.57 4.88 32.80
CA LEU A 749 8.15 6.04 32.03
C LEU A 749 9.30 6.47 31.12
N LYS A 750 9.12 6.50 29.80
CA LYS A 750 10.11 7.09 28.89
C LYS A 750 9.58 8.42 28.36
N MET A 751 10.37 9.48 28.52
CA MET A 751 10.04 10.86 28.13
C MET A 751 11.15 11.50 27.27
N SER A 752 12.10 10.69 26.78
CA SER A 752 13.23 11.15 25.97
C SER A 752 12.80 11.91 24.72
N HIS A 753 13.61 12.91 24.32
CA HIS A 753 13.35 13.78 23.16
C HIS A 753 12.03 14.60 23.20
N ASN A 754 11.54 14.97 24.39
CA ASN A 754 10.43 15.94 24.54
C ASN A 754 10.92 17.33 25.01
N PRO A 755 10.29 18.44 24.56
CA PRO A 755 10.62 19.82 24.95
C PRO A 755 10.13 20.19 26.37
N ILE A 756 10.58 19.43 27.38
CA ILE A 756 10.25 19.60 28.80
C ILE A 756 11.41 20.31 29.51
N SER A 757 11.10 21.29 30.35
CA SER A 757 12.09 22.08 31.09
C SER A 757 12.76 21.31 32.23
N ASP A 758 13.95 21.76 32.63
CA ASP A 758 14.71 21.15 33.73
C ASP A 758 14.02 21.27 35.10
N ASN A 759 12.97 22.07 35.23
CA ASN A 759 12.12 22.09 36.43
C ASN A 759 11.14 20.91 36.43
N LEU A 760 10.41 20.70 35.33
CA LEU A 760 9.47 19.59 35.20
C LEU A 760 10.18 18.24 35.10
N ARG A 761 11.39 18.18 34.51
CA ARG A 761 12.27 17.00 34.56
C ARG A 761 12.62 16.62 36.00
N ARG A 762 12.90 17.60 36.89
CA ARG A 762 13.15 17.36 38.32
C ARG A 762 11.89 16.99 39.10
N GLU A 763 10.72 17.56 38.79
CA GLU A 763 9.42 17.18 39.39
C GLU A 763 9.09 15.71 39.07
N LEU A 764 9.21 15.32 37.80
CA LEU A 764 9.05 13.94 37.33
C LEU A 764 10.10 12.99 37.94
N ALA A 765 11.37 13.39 38.03
CA ALA A 765 12.42 12.59 38.66
C ALA A 765 12.17 12.37 40.16
N SER A 766 11.74 13.40 40.89
CA SER A 766 11.39 13.34 42.31
C SER A 766 10.26 12.32 42.58
N ARG A 767 9.28 12.26 41.67
CA ARG A 767 8.14 11.33 41.76
C ARG A 767 8.47 9.91 41.32
N PHE A 768 9.11 9.75 40.15
CA PHE A 768 9.27 8.43 39.52
C PHE A 768 10.62 7.77 39.88
N GLY A 769 11.64 8.53 40.26
CA GLY A 769 13.00 8.02 40.49
C GLY A 769 13.58 7.38 39.23
N ASP A 770 14.35 6.30 39.39
CA ASP A 770 14.95 5.54 38.28
C ASP A 770 13.94 4.91 37.29
N ARG A 771 12.63 5.05 37.58
CA ARG A 771 11.55 4.63 36.66
C ARG A 771 11.39 5.58 35.47
N VAL A 772 11.88 6.83 35.52
CA VAL A 772 11.77 7.79 34.40
C VAL A 772 13.09 7.94 33.61
N SER A 773 13.01 7.89 32.27
CA SER A 773 14.14 8.21 31.37
C SER A 773 13.85 9.44 30.50
N PHE A 774 14.90 10.21 30.17
CA PHE A 774 14.80 11.62 29.73
C PHE A 774 15.50 11.96 28.41
#